data_AF-A0A3D0U6C5-F1
#
_entry.id   AF-A0A3D0U6C5-F1
#
_cell.length_a   1.000
_cell.length_b   1.000
_cell.length_c   1.000
_cell.angle_alpha   90.00
_cell.angle_beta   90.00
_cell.angle_gamma   90.00
#
_symmetry.space_group_name_H-M   'P 1'
#
loop_
_entity.id
_entity.type
_entity.pdbx_description
1 polymer ?
#
loop_
_entity_poly.entity_id
_entity_poly.type
_entity_poly.pdbx_seq_one_letter_code
_entity_poly.pdbx_strand_id
1 'polypeptide(L)'
;ITPGYLNNPEANAEAFVGDGWFNSGDLGFIWNQRLILTGREKEMIVVNGANYYCFELEQVAAGVDGVVPTFVAATGVSLDQGTNSDALVLFYVAEQDAADSTALERRIIARVTESFSVVARYVIAVDKEAFYKTTSGKIQRGQFKKLFESDFYAEQVADFDERHGHTQQGIDTVFALQQQRAPLAGDKVPEANRLTLEQLRNNPQTLQQALDHGHALIELGQYSFQQDGAATLYRLTQVLAELTALLRPLSAAGSDTAVGYGIALWLQSDDKAALSLVQPLVETLRQETGLQQLACVLTPGDLLPVQPVPGSIVWQESDHQEQLRLLNVPQSPIPNEVISRRGVYLITGGLGGLAEPLCAYLVEARKATVLLSGRTPLSQDPRRQSRFNQLTARYGSGVHYLCLSEWSSAAIQSALEPVLNGLGDKPLDGVFHLAGTMAMAPLTEVSPAHWDSVLDAKVQGGQALADYLGEYWPRSILVQYGSVNGYFGGQAAAAYSAAAALQSAITDAVNARSSVRSWCLNWSVWQGAGMARAFSSAELQMARNKGFLPLSIEQDSVLIPRLLQLAPANYFIGLDPGNAEIQKQCNPWPRSKEIIQFFVNASTTSRPEQLRTVVQSVQPALMAHAHTPQFQVQMLADGFEYDSQGRVRLDLLQQQLAQSEAQGEAPANKIEQDLAAIWSDVLGRPVADVSRSFFEYGGHSINATQVVSAINNKLGLPITVANLFQYPTIRELAQVAVAGNSEATLSLTLKDCIARGDDYSLDAINPATESATKLVFLPTALGLPSAYGQMAASLSSYQMLAVTVPATDVSCTDLDVMASRLINLLERESLIGQQTVLIGWSMAGVLGYEVLAQLAAADKPLPRLVMLDSGFADGLHEITFDESFQRLMFAVEVGLTIDRYADFNQLQDDNTKLQWLKQYLETIGIEVSEEMLVEWWQAYYKRLKSLLTYQQSAELVNADIHLFKAALHSHGRDDLGWNDNNNRIKWTLIQADHQGIVKQPETFQRIRELLA
;
A
#
# COMPACT_ATOMS: atom_id res chain seq x y z
N ILE A 1 30.65 12.77 52.20
CA ILE A 1 31.12 11.63 51.39
C ILE A 1 31.69 10.59 52.36
N THR A 2 31.28 9.34 52.28
CA THR A 2 31.81 8.24 53.12
C THR A 2 33.30 8.02 52.82
N PRO A 3 34.11 7.47 53.74
CA PRO A 3 35.55 7.26 53.50
C PRO A 3 35.86 6.17 52.45
N GLY A 4 34.84 5.53 51.88
CA GLY A 4 34.96 4.48 50.87
C GLY A 4 34.19 3.21 51.24
N TYR A 5 34.07 2.30 50.27
CA TYR A 5 33.61 0.94 50.44
C TYR A 5 34.61 0.13 51.29
N LEU A 6 34.12 -0.50 52.36
CA LEU A 6 34.93 -1.29 53.28
C LEU A 6 35.48 -2.54 52.57
N ASN A 7 36.80 -2.73 52.60
CA ASN A 7 37.51 -3.88 52.02
C ASN A 7 37.28 -4.13 50.52
N ASN A 8 36.86 -3.12 49.76
CA ASN A 8 36.67 -3.24 48.31
C ASN A 8 37.45 -2.16 47.55
N PRO A 9 38.78 -2.34 47.37
CA PRO A 9 39.63 -1.34 46.75
C PRO A 9 39.30 -1.10 45.26
N GLU A 10 38.77 -2.10 44.56
CA GLU A 10 38.36 -1.99 43.16
C GLU A 10 37.10 -1.13 43.01
N ALA A 11 36.08 -1.37 43.84
CA ALA A 11 34.90 -0.49 43.89
C ALA A 11 35.25 0.94 44.35
N ASN A 12 36.24 1.10 45.23
CA ASN A 12 36.73 2.44 45.59
C ASN A 12 37.42 3.15 44.42
N ALA A 13 38.19 2.43 43.61
CA ALA A 13 38.84 3.00 42.43
C ALA A 13 37.84 3.36 41.31
N GLU A 14 36.76 2.58 41.15
CA GLU A 14 35.68 2.91 40.20
C GLU A 14 34.83 4.10 40.68
N ALA A 15 34.50 4.14 41.98
CA ALA A 15 33.56 5.12 42.52
C ALA A 15 34.19 6.47 42.90
N PHE A 16 35.50 6.54 43.16
CA PHE A 16 36.18 7.78 43.52
C PHE A 16 37.26 8.12 42.50
N VAL A 17 37.11 9.26 41.82
CA VAL A 17 38.00 9.74 40.77
C VAL A 17 38.72 11.03 41.20
N GLY A 18 40.02 11.15 40.88
CA GLY A 18 40.82 12.34 41.19
C GLY A 18 40.92 12.66 42.70
N ASP A 19 40.76 13.94 43.07
CA ASP A 19 40.88 14.49 44.43
C ASP A 19 39.73 14.08 45.40
N GLY A 20 39.25 12.84 45.32
CA GLY A 20 38.17 12.32 46.19
C GLY A 20 36.75 12.66 45.72
N TRP A 21 36.57 13.01 44.44
CA TRP A 21 35.27 13.21 43.84
C TRP A 21 34.56 11.87 43.60
N PHE A 22 33.31 11.77 44.03
CA PHE A 22 32.50 10.55 43.87
C PHE A 22 31.80 10.54 42.50
N ASN A 23 32.04 9.51 41.72
CA ASN A 23 31.33 9.25 40.48
C ASN A 23 29.98 8.58 40.79
N SER A 24 28.88 9.33 40.66
CA SER A 24 27.54 8.79 40.92
C SER A 24 26.97 7.94 39.78
N GLY A 25 27.58 8.01 38.59
CA GLY A 25 27.06 7.44 37.35
C GLY A 25 25.83 8.16 36.80
N ASP A 26 25.47 9.32 37.37
CA ASP A 26 24.39 10.16 36.86
C ASP A 26 24.96 11.16 35.85
N LEU A 27 24.29 11.28 34.71
CA LEU A 27 24.63 12.20 33.65
C LEU A 27 23.95 13.54 33.92
N GLY A 28 24.66 14.64 33.67
CA GLY A 28 24.12 15.97 33.85
C GLY A 28 25.12 17.06 33.49
N PHE A 29 24.65 18.29 33.42
CA PHE A 29 25.49 19.47 33.20
C PHE A 29 25.20 20.54 34.25
N ILE A 30 26.15 21.46 34.42
CA ILE A 30 26.00 22.58 35.35
C ILE A 30 25.69 23.83 34.54
N TRP A 31 24.53 24.45 34.79
CA TRP A 31 24.13 25.72 34.17
C TRP A 31 23.74 26.72 35.25
N ASN A 32 24.27 27.94 35.18
CA ASN A 32 24.08 28.99 36.20
C ASN A 32 24.37 28.51 37.64
N GLN A 33 25.45 27.74 37.83
CA GLN A 33 25.85 27.12 39.11
C GLN A 33 24.83 26.13 39.70
N ARG A 34 23.91 25.59 38.89
CA ARG A 34 22.96 24.55 39.29
C ARG A 34 23.23 23.27 38.48
N LEU A 35 23.29 22.13 39.16
CA LEU A 35 23.38 20.83 38.51
C LEU A 35 22.02 20.45 37.94
N ILE A 36 21.97 20.15 36.65
CA ILE A 36 20.81 19.63 35.93
C ILE A 36 21.16 18.20 35.53
N LEU A 37 20.45 17.23 36.13
CA LEU A 37 20.61 15.82 35.78
C LEU A 37 19.81 15.52 34.51
N THR A 38 20.44 14.83 33.57
CA THR A 38 19.88 14.47 32.26
C THR A 38 19.59 12.97 32.15
N GLY A 39 20.07 12.16 33.10
CA GLY A 39 19.77 10.73 33.18
C GLY A 39 20.80 9.95 33.98
N ARG A 40 20.77 8.62 33.88
CA ARG A 40 21.72 7.73 34.56
C ARG A 40 22.33 6.75 33.56
N GLU A 41 23.65 6.64 33.58
CA GLU A 41 24.42 5.90 32.56
C GLU A 41 24.01 4.42 32.48
N LYS A 42 23.75 3.77 33.62
CA LYS A 42 23.39 2.35 33.71
C LYS A 42 21.90 2.04 33.43
N GLU A 43 21.09 3.04 33.10
CA GLU A 43 19.64 2.90 32.83
C GLU A 43 19.27 3.22 31.38
N MET A 44 20.26 3.31 30.50
CA MET A 44 20.12 3.64 29.08
C MET A 44 20.24 2.38 28.21
N ILE A 45 19.35 2.25 27.23
CA ILE A 45 19.35 1.22 26.18
C ILE A 45 19.71 1.91 24.87
N VAL A 46 20.64 1.34 24.10
CA VAL A 46 21.08 1.92 22.82
C VAL A 46 20.56 1.07 21.67
N VAL A 47 19.62 1.61 20.88
CA VAL A 47 19.05 0.94 19.70
C VAL A 47 19.26 1.81 18.47
N ASN A 48 19.91 1.26 17.44
CA ASN A 48 20.28 1.91 16.18
C ASN A 48 21.03 3.25 16.35
N GLY A 49 21.82 3.38 17.41
CA GLY A 49 22.57 4.60 17.71
C GLY A 49 21.76 5.70 18.42
N ALA A 50 20.50 5.44 18.76
CA ALA A 50 19.67 6.28 19.61
C ALA A 50 19.61 5.73 21.05
N ASN A 51 19.56 6.63 22.02
CA ASN A 51 19.59 6.33 23.45
C ASN A 51 18.19 6.44 24.06
N TYR A 52 17.74 5.39 24.75
CA TYR A 52 16.42 5.33 25.38
C TYR A 52 16.55 4.98 26.87
N TYR A 53 15.78 5.63 27.75
CA TYR A 53 15.78 5.28 29.16
C TYR A 53 14.79 4.15 29.46
N CYS A 54 15.28 3.11 30.14
CA CYS A 54 14.47 1.90 30.40
C CYS A 54 13.20 2.19 31.20
N PHE A 55 13.23 3.13 32.15
CA PHE A 55 12.07 3.47 32.97
C PHE A 55 10.97 4.19 32.18
N GLU A 56 11.31 4.97 31.14
CA GLU A 56 10.33 5.66 30.29
C GLU A 56 9.61 4.66 29.38
N LEU A 57 10.37 3.73 28.79
CA LEU A 57 9.84 2.61 28.01
C LEU A 57 8.90 1.73 28.84
N GLU A 58 9.30 1.41 30.07
CA GLU A 58 8.49 0.61 31.01
C GLU A 58 7.23 1.34 31.45
N GLN A 59 7.30 2.64 31.71
CA GLN A 59 6.15 3.44 32.12
C GLN A 59 5.11 3.52 31.02
N VAL A 60 5.54 3.72 29.78
CA VAL A 60 4.67 3.78 28.60
C VAL A 60 4.04 2.41 28.32
N ALA A 61 4.81 1.33 28.39
CA ALA A 61 4.27 -0.03 28.23
C ALA A 61 3.33 -0.44 29.38
N ALA A 62 3.61 -0.01 30.62
CA ALA A 62 2.75 -0.25 31.78
C ALA A 62 1.43 0.55 31.75
N GLY A 63 1.34 1.58 30.90
CA GLY A 63 0.13 2.37 30.69
C GLY A 63 -0.87 1.75 29.71
N VAL A 64 -0.60 0.56 29.17
CA VAL A 64 -1.49 -0.14 28.26
C VAL A 64 -2.48 -0.99 29.05
N ASP A 65 -3.80 -0.76 28.88
CA ASP A 65 -4.83 -1.52 29.61
C ASP A 65 -4.68 -3.04 29.41
N GLY A 66 -4.64 -3.78 30.52
CA GLY A 66 -4.36 -5.22 30.54
C GLY A 66 -2.92 -5.57 30.93
N VAL A 67 -2.02 -4.58 31.03
CA VAL A 67 -0.66 -4.75 31.60
C VAL A 67 -0.67 -4.36 33.07
N VAL A 68 -0.14 -5.22 33.94
CA VAL A 68 -0.07 -4.95 35.38
C VAL A 68 0.94 -3.82 35.66
N PRO A 69 0.52 -2.70 36.29
CA PRO A 69 1.41 -1.58 36.56
C PRO A 69 2.62 -1.98 37.42
N THR A 70 3.80 -1.41 37.13
CA THR A 70 5.09 -1.68 37.79
C THR A 70 5.67 -3.09 37.56
N PHE A 71 5.06 -3.90 36.69
CA PHE A 71 5.53 -5.22 36.27
C PHE A 71 5.86 -5.24 34.77
N VAL A 72 6.66 -4.25 34.34
CA VAL A 72 7.25 -4.19 33.01
C VAL A 72 8.75 -3.98 33.15
N ALA A 73 9.55 -4.71 32.37
CA ALA A 73 11.00 -4.55 32.31
C ALA A 73 11.45 -4.33 30.86
N ALA A 74 12.22 -3.27 30.61
CA ALA A 74 12.83 -2.98 29.32
C ALA A 74 14.34 -3.28 29.38
N THR A 75 14.85 -3.97 28.36
CA THR A 75 16.29 -4.22 28.23
C THR A 75 16.74 -4.17 26.76
N GLY A 76 17.99 -3.76 26.55
CA GLY A 76 18.71 -3.97 25.30
C GLY A 76 19.42 -5.32 25.32
N VAL A 77 19.27 -6.11 24.26
CA VAL A 77 19.97 -7.39 24.07
C VAL A 77 20.72 -7.37 22.75
N SER A 78 21.92 -7.94 22.72
CA SER A 78 22.68 -8.06 21.47
C SER A 78 22.28 -9.36 20.76
N LEU A 79 21.55 -9.25 19.65
CA LEU A 79 21.06 -10.41 18.89
C LEU A 79 22.06 -10.91 17.84
N ASP A 80 22.99 -10.06 17.38
CA ASP A 80 23.96 -10.37 16.33
C ASP A 80 25.38 -10.01 16.76
N GLN A 81 26.34 -10.94 16.63
CA GLN A 81 27.76 -10.71 16.98
C GLN A 81 28.52 -9.74 16.03
N GLY A 82 27.81 -8.87 15.30
CA GLY A 82 28.39 -7.99 14.27
C GLY A 82 27.78 -6.60 14.15
N THR A 83 26.67 -6.30 14.83
CA THR A 83 26.04 -4.96 14.84
C THR A 83 26.32 -4.26 16.17
N ASN A 84 26.73 -3.00 16.12
CA ASN A 84 27.04 -2.19 17.31
C ASN A 84 25.77 -1.65 18.00
N SER A 85 24.64 -2.34 17.87
CA SER A 85 23.31 -1.90 18.31
C SER A 85 22.59 -3.01 19.05
N ASP A 86 22.07 -2.72 20.24
CA ASP A 86 21.18 -3.62 20.96
C ASP A 86 19.77 -3.57 20.33
N ALA A 87 19.03 -4.67 20.43
CA ALA A 87 17.60 -4.73 20.15
C ALA A 87 16.80 -4.53 21.44
N LEU A 88 15.67 -3.81 21.36
CA LEU A 88 14.78 -3.60 22.51
C LEU A 88 13.91 -4.84 22.76
N VAL A 89 13.94 -5.36 23.99
CA VAL A 89 13.03 -6.41 24.47
C VAL A 89 12.28 -5.92 25.69
N LEU A 90 10.96 -6.14 25.70
CA LEU A 90 10.08 -5.83 26.82
C LEU A 90 9.54 -7.11 27.45
N PHE A 91 9.54 -7.17 28.78
CA PHE A 91 8.90 -8.23 29.55
C PHE A 91 7.74 -7.61 30.33
N TYR A 92 6.57 -8.24 30.32
CA TYR A 92 5.39 -7.69 30.97
C TYR A 92 4.57 -8.78 31.67
N VAL A 93 3.76 -8.39 32.66
CA VAL A 93 2.77 -9.26 33.32
C VAL A 93 1.38 -8.82 32.87
N ALA A 94 0.56 -9.75 32.40
CA ALA A 94 -0.83 -9.50 32.00
C ALA A 94 -1.80 -9.60 33.20
N GLU A 95 -2.94 -8.91 33.13
CA GLU A 95 -4.06 -9.09 34.07
C GLU A 95 -4.82 -10.40 33.80
N GLN A 96 -5.40 -11.01 34.84
CA GLN A 96 -5.99 -12.37 34.78
C GLN A 96 -7.18 -12.53 33.81
N ASP A 97 -7.81 -11.43 33.37
CA ASP A 97 -8.98 -11.41 32.47
C ASP A 97 -8.65 -10.93 31.04
N ALA A 98 -7.37 -10.81 30.67
CA ALA A 98 -6.98 -10.39 29.32
C ALA A 98 -7.31 -11.48 28.28
N ALA A 99 -8.37 -11.27 27.49
CA ALA A 99 -8.95 -12.26 26.59
C ALA A 99 -8.10 -12.62 25.35
N ASP A 100 -7.02 -11.86 25.05
CA ASP A 100 -6.11 -12.12 23.92
C ASP A 100 -4.73 -11.48 24.13
N SER A 101 -3.71 -12.30 24.41
CA SER A 101 -2.31 -11.86 24.60
C SER A 101 -1.72 -11.20 23.34
N THR A 102 -2.17 -11.59 22.14
CA THR A 102 -1.68 -11.04 20.87
C THR A 102 -2.16 -9.60 20.68
N ALA A 103 -3.44 -9.35 20.97
CA ALA A 103 -3.98 -8.00 20.91
C ALA A 103 -3.30 -7.06 21.93
N LEU A 104 -3.00 -7.57 23.13
CA LEU A 104 -2.31 -6.82 24.17
C LEU A 104 -0.87 -6.49 23.77
N GLU A 105 -0.12 -7.45 23.27
CA GLU A 105 1.25 -7.26 22.78
C GLU A 105 1.30 -6.26 21.61
N ARG A 106 0.34 -6.30 20.66
CA ARG A 106 0.29 -5.31 19.55
C ARG A 106 0.08 -3.90 20.08
N ARG A 107 -0.76 -3.74 21.10
CA ARG A 107 -0.99 -2.45 21.75
C ARG A 107 0.26 -1.96 22.50
N ILE A 108 1.02 -2.85 23.15
CA ILE A 108 2.30 -2.51 23.77
C ILE A 108 3.31 -2.05 22.70
N ILE A 109 3.48 -2.82 21.62
CA ILE A 109 4.41 -2.48 20.52
C ILE A 109 4.03 -1.14 19.89
N ALA A 110 2.74 -0.96 19.54
CA ALA A 110 2.25 0.27 18.94
C ALA A 110 2.50 1.47 19.85
N ARG A 111 2.15 1.35 21.14
CA ARG A 111 2.31 2.43 22.12
C ARG A 111 3.78 2.82 22.34
N VAL A 112 4.68 1.85 22.43
CA VAL A 112 6.12 2.11 22.59
C VAL A 112 6.73 2.69 21.31
N THR A 113 6.32 2.20 20.14
CA THR A 113 6.76 2.72 18.84
C THR A 113 6.29 4.15 18.60
N GLU A 114 5.03 4.45 18.92
CA GLU A 114 4.46 5.80 18.83
C GLU A 114 5.19 6.77 19.75
N SER A 115 5.50 6.36 20.98
CA SER A 115 6.07 7.26 21.99
C SER A 115 7.57 7.51 21.81
N PHE A 116 8.32 6.52 21.32
CA PHE A 116 9.78 6.59 21.28
C PHE A 116 10.37 6.37 19.88
N SER A 117 9.56 6.14 18.85
CA SER A 117 10.02 5.81 17.49
C SER A 117 10.98 4.60 17.45
N VAL A 118 10.91 3.71 18.45
CA VAL A 118 11.67 2.46 18.53
C VAL A 118 10.69 1.29 18.65
N VAL A 119 10.88 0.29 17.80
CA VAL A 119 10.07 -0.92 17.81
C VAL A 119 10.70 -1.92 18.77
N ALA A 120 9.93 -2.36 19.77
CA ALA A 120 10.33 -3.50 20.60
C ALA A 120 10.37 -4.75 19.72
N ARG A 121 11.54 -5.39 19.62
CA ARG A 121 11.75 -6.58 18.80
C ARG A 121 10.96 -7.77 19.35
N TYR A 122 10.90 -7.89 20.68
CA TYR A 122 10.08 -8.90 21.37
C TYR A 122 9.34 -8.25 22.55
N VAL A 123 8.09 -8.67 22.77
CA VAL A 123 7.29 -8.32 23.95
C VAL A 123 6.81 -9.61 24.60
N ILE A 124 7.44 -10.00 25.71
CA ILE A 124 7.29 -11.33 26.30
C ILE A 124 6.46 -11.25 27.58
N ALA A 125 5.37 -12.03 27.62
CA ALA A 125 4.60 -12.22 28.83
C ALA A 125 5.37 -13.06 29.85
N VAL A 126 5.33 -12.65 31.12
CA VAL A 126 5.99 -13.33 32.25
C VAL A 126 4.97 -13.48 33.39
N ASP A 127 5.05 -14.59 34.13
CA ASP A 127 4.24 -14.77 35.34
C ASP A 127 4.65 -13.78 36.43
N LYS A 128 3.67 -13.32 37.21
CA LYS A 128 3.91 -12.33 38.27
C LYS A 128 4.90 -12.82 39.32
N GLU A 129 4.84 -14.10 39.67
CA GLU A 129 5.73 -14.77 40.63
C GLU A 129 7.15 -14.94 40.09
N ALA A 130 7.31 -14.99 38.76
CA ALA A 130 8.58 -15.12 38.07
C ALA A 130 9.20 -13.76 37.69
N PHE A 131 8.55 -12.64 38.03
CA PHE A 131 9.02 -11.30 37.67
C PHE A 131 10.11 -10.80 38.64
N TYR A 132 11.34 -10.58 38.14
CA TYR A 132 12.51 -10.27 38.96
C TYR A 132 12.50 -8.84 39.54
N LYS A 133 12.17 -8.72 40.84
CA LYS A 133 12.26 -7.48 41.63
C LYS A 133 13.05 -7.68 42.93
N THR A 134 13.74 -6.65 43.38
CA THR A 134 14.37 -6.61 44.72
C THR A 134 13.31 -6.50 45.82
N THR A 135 13.67 -6.79 47.07
CA THR A 135 12.81 -6.57 48.24
C THR A 135 12.36 -5.10 48.42
N SER A 136 13.10 -4.15 47.82
CA SER A 136 12.75 -2.73 47.77
C SER A 136 11.83 -2.33 46.62
N GLY A 137 11.40 -3.29 45.78
CA GLY A 137 10.51 -3.06 44.64
C GLY A 137 11.20 -2.66 43.33
N LYS A 138 12.53 -2.49 43.32
CA LYS A 138 13.29 -2.18 42.10
C LYS A 138 13.34 -3.37 41.14
N ILE A 139 13.12 -3.12 39.85
CA ILE A 139 13.18 -4.09 38.76
C ILE A 139 14.63 -4.50 38.48
N GLN A 140 14.90 -5.80 38.39
CA GLN A 140 16.24 -6.33 38.15
C GLN A 140 16.49 -6.57 36.65
N ARG A 141 16.56 -5.49 35.86
CA ARG A 141 16.68 -5.54 34.37
C ARG A 141 17.86 -6.39 33.86
N GLY A 142 19.00 -6.32 34.55
CA GLY A 142 20.18 -7.12 34.21
C GLY A 142 19.95 -8.64 34.31
N GLN A 143 19.01 -9.09 35.15
CA GLN A 143 18.64 -10.51 35.25
C GLN A 143 17.80 -10.94 34.03
N PHE A 144 16.84 -10.11 33.59
CA PHE A 144 16.07 -10.36 32.36
C PHE A 144 16.96 -10.39 31.12
N LYS A 145 17.91 -9.44 31.00
CA LYS A 145 18.92 -9.43 29.93
C LYS A 145 19.69 -10.74 29.87
N LYS A 146 20.26 -11.15 31.01
CA LYS A 146 21.09 -12.35 31.12
C LYS A 146 20.32 -13.64 30.79
N LEU A 147 19.06 -13.73 31.21
CA LEU A 147 18.21 -14.90 30.94
C LEU A 147 17.81 -14.97 29.46
N PHE A 148 17.48 -13.83 28.86
CA PHE A 148 17.17 -13.76 27.43
C PHE A 148 18.39 -14.14 26.58
N GLU A 149 19.57 -13.61 26.89
CA GLU A 149 20.83 -13.92 26.19
C GLU A 149 21.32 -15.36 26.44
N SER A 150 20.78 -16.06 27.43
CA SER A 150 21.05 -17.49 27.69
C SER A 150 19.99 -18.43 27.13
N ASP A 151 19.12 -17.94 26.23
CA ASP A 151 18.01 -18.68 25.60
C ASP A 151 16.94 -19.21 26.57
N PHE A 152 16.84 -18.66 27.79
CA PHE A 152 15.83 -19.10 28.77
C PHE A 152 14.39 -18.84 28.30
N TYR A 153 14.18 -17.81 27.48
CA TYR A 153 12.87 -17.42 26.92
C TYR A 153 12.63 -17.90 25.48
N ALA A 154 13.38 -18.90 25.00
CA ALA A 154 13.33 -19.33 23.60
C ALA A 154 11.93 -19.79 23.14
N GLU A 155 11.16 -20.44 24.02
CA GLU A 155 9.79 -20.88 23.74
C GLU A 155 8.84 -19.68 23.59
N GLN A 156 8.89 -18.72 24.51
CA GLN A 156 8.07 -17.51 24.46
C GLN A 156 8.44 -16.61 23.27
N VAL A 157 9.71 -16.60 22.84
CA VAL A 157 10.14 -15.92 21.62
C VAL A 157 9.53 -16.58 20.38
N ALA A 158 9.56 -17.92 20.30
CA ALA A 158 8.94 -18.64 19.20
C ALA A 158 7.42 -18.42 19.13
N ASP A 159 6.73 -18.47 20.28
CA ASP A 159 5.29 -18.21 20.39
C ASP A 159 4.93 -16.76 20.04
N PHE A 160 5.78 -15.80 20.43
CA PHE A 160 5.61 -14.41 20.06
C PHE A 160 5.76 -14.21 18.55
N ASP A 161 6.78 -14.80 17.94
CA ASP A 161 7.01 -14.74 16.49
C ASP A 161 5.83 -15.37 15.71
N GLU A 162 5.28 -16.50 16.18
CA GLU A 162 4.10 -17.13 15.59
C GLU A 162 2.86 -16.22 15.61
N ARG A 163 2.63 -15.50 16.73
CA ARG A 163 1.44 -14.65 16.93
C ARG A 163 1.56 -13.25 16.29
N HIS A 164 2.76 -12.68 16.29
CA HIS A 164 3.02 -11.31 15.84
C HIS A 164 3.58 -11.20 14.44
N GLY A 165 3.99 -12.31 13.84
CA GLY A 165 4.16 -12.39 12.39
C GLY A 165 5.06 -11.30 11.81
N HIS A 166 6.23 -11.08 12.42
CA HIS A 166 7.43 -10.92 11.61
C HIS A 166 8.07 -12.29 11.38
N THR A 167 7.24 -13.22 10.91
CA THR A 167 7.66 -14.48 10.32
C THR A 167 6.62 -14.88 9.27
N GLN A 168 7.01 -14.68 8.02
CA GLN A 168 7.16 -15.79 7.09
C GLN A 168 5.95 -16.38 6.34
N GLN A 169 4.67 -16.13 6.63
CA GLN A 169 3.64 -16.82 5.83
C GLN A 169 3.57 -16.38 4.35
N GLY A 170 4.08 -15.20 3.97
CA GLY A 170 4.12 -14.79 2.56
C GLY A 170 5.38 -15.21 1.80
N ILE A 171 6.54 -15.24 2.47
CA ILE A 171 7.84 -15.44 1.83
C ILE A 171 8.32 -16.90 1.94
N ASP A 172 7.88 -17.64 2.96
CA ASP A 172 8.11 -19.09 3.04
C ASP A 172 7.18 -19.90 2.15
N THR A 173 6.11 -19.28 1.67
CA THR A 173 5.20 -19.92 0.73
C THR A 173 5.85 -19.93 -0.64
N VAL A 174 6.34 -21.11 -1.00
CA VAL A 174 6.95 -21.39 -2.30
C VAL A 174 5.89 -22.04 -3.16
N PHE A 175 5.67 -21.52 -4.36
CA PHE A 175 4.77 -22.14 -5.31
C PHE A 175 5.55 -22.84 -6.41
N ALA A 176 5.01 -23.95 -6.91
CA ALA A 176 5.45 -24.58 -8.15
C ALA A 176 4.30 -24.58 -9.15
N LEU A 177 4.63 -24.69 -10.45
CA LEU A 177 3.60 -24.88 -11.46
C LEU A 177 3.20 -26.36 -11.54
N GLN A 178 1.90 -26.60 -11.52
CA GLN A 178 1.32 -27.91 -11.74
C GLN A 178 0.34 -27.86 -12.92
N GLN A 179 0.41 -28.86 -13.80
CA GLN A 179 -0.61 -29.07 -14.82
C GLN A 179 -1.83 -29.74 -14.17
N GLN A 180 -2.97 -29.07 -14.24
CA GLN A 180 -4.25 -29.61 -13.79
C GLN A 180 -5.04 -30.09 -15.01
N ARG A 181 -5.42 -31.36 -15.01
CA ARG A 181 -6.22 -31.99 -16.07
C ARG A 181 -7.71 -32.00 -15.72
N ALA A 182 -8.54 -31.65 -16.69
CA ALA A 182 -9.99 -31.72 -16.60
C ALA A 182 -10.58 -32.36 -17.88
N PRO A 183 -11.71 -33.08 -17.78
CA PRO A 183 -12.39 -33.58 -18.97
C PRO A 183 -12.85 -32.43 -19.87
N LEU A 184 -12.97 -32.69 -21.17
CA LEU A 184 -13.56 -31.74 -22.11
C LEU A 184 -15.03 -31.50 -21.76
N ALA A 185 -15.37 -30.23 -21.54
CA ALA A 185 -16.74 -29.78 -21.35
C ALA A 185 -16.95 -28.55 -22.25
N GLY A 186 -18.00 -28.59 -23.07
CA GLY A 186 -18.33 -27.51 -24.01
C GLY A 186 -18.58 -28.01 -25.42
N ASP A 187 -19.36 -27.24 -26.18
CA ASP A 187 -19.63 -27.52 -27.58
C ASP A 187 -18.47 -27.08 -28.48
N LYS A 188 -18.36 -27.69 -29.66
CA LYS A 188 -17.43 -27.22 -30.69
C LYS A 188 -17.85 -25.82 -31.12
N VAL A 189 -16.87 -24.92 -31.24
CA VAL A 189 -17.10 -23.57 -31.77
C VAL A 189 -17.62 -23.67 -33.21
N PRO A 190 -18.79 -23.13 -33.58
CA PRO A 190 -19.31 -23.13 -34.95
C PRO A 190 -18.37 -22.39 -35.90
N GLU A 191 -18.32 -22.81 -37.16
CA GLU A 191 -17.44 -22.23 -38.19
C GLU A 191 -17.67 -20.72 -38.40
N ALA A 192 -18.93 -20.27 -38.30
CA ALA A 192 -19.29 -18.86 -38.43
C ALA A 192 -18.67 -17.95 -37.34
N ASN A 193 -18.24 -18.53 -36.22
CA ASN A 193 -17.65 -17.82 -35.09
C ASN A 193 -16.12 -17.98 -35.04
N ARG A 194 -15.52 -18.62 -36.05
CA ARG A 194 -14.06 -18.77 -36.18
C ARG A 194 -13.55 -17.70 -37.13
N LEU A 195 -12.69 -16.84 -36.61
CA LEU A 195 -12.18 -15.67 -37.31
C LEU A 195 -10.67 -15.79 -37.47
N THR A 196 -10.17 -15.60 -38.68
CA THR A 196 -8.73 -15.44 -38.92
C THR A 196 -8.32 -13.99 -38.73
N LEU A 197 -7.04 -13.76 -38.43
CA LEU A 197 -6.48 -12.40 -38.37
C LEU A 197 -6.68 -11.63 -39.69
N GLU A 198 -6.60 -12.31 -40.84
CA GLU A 198 -6.85 -11.70 -42.14
C GLU A 198 -8.30 -11.21 -42.30
N GLN A 199 -9.28 -12.01 -41.83
CA GLN A 199 -10.69 -11.59 -41.82
C GLN A 199 -10.90 -10.37 -40.94
N LEU A 200 -10.27 -10.33 -39.77
CA LEU A 200 -10.33 -9.20 -38.84
C LEU A 200 -9.67 -7.93 -39.42
N ARG A 201 -8.53 -8.06 -40.11
CA ARG A 201 -7.86 -6.95 -40.83
C ARG A 201 -8.74 -6.36 -41.91
N ASN A 202 -9.37 -7.23 -42.71
CA ASN A 202 -10.16 -6.81 -43.87
C ASN A 202 -11.51 -6.21 -43.47
N ASN A 203 -12.14 -6.73 -42.41
CA ASN A 203 -13.41 -6.23 -41.91
C ASN A 203 -13.53 -6.41 -40.39
N PRO A 204 -13.11 -5.42 -39.59
CA PRO A 204 -13.18 -5.48 -38.12
C PRO A 204 -14.60 -5.69 -37.56
N GLN A 205 -15.65 -5.38 -38.33
CA GLN A 205 -17.05 -5.60 -37.90
C GLN A 205 -17.41 -7.09 -37.80
N THR A 206 -16.65 -7.98 -38.45
CA THR A 206 -16.85 -9.45 -38.34
C THR A 206 -16.65 -9.96 -36.92
N LEU A 207 -15.80 -9.29 -36.12
CA LEU A 207 -15.65 -9.61 -34.70
C LEU A 207 -16.95 -9.36 -33.93
N GLN A 208 -17.57 -8.19 -34.14
CA GLN A 208 -18.84 -7.86 -33.51
C GLN A 208 -19.94 -8.84 -33.94
N GLN A 209 -19.98 -9.20 -35.22
CA GLN A 209 -20.95 -10.19 -35.73
C GLN A 209 -20.80 -11.56 -35.05
N ALA A 210 -19.57 -12.06 -34.85
CA ALA A 210 -19.35 -13.31 -34.13
C ALA A 210 -19.76 -13.19 -32.65
N LEU A 211 -19.45 -12.05 -32.03
CA LEU A 211 -19.83 -11.76 -30.64
C LEU A 211 -21.35 -11.64 -30.45
N ASP A 212 -22.09 -11.15 -31.45
CA ASP A 212 -23.56 -11.13 -31.44
C ASP A 212 -24.16 -12.56 -31.42
N HIS A 213 -23.38 -13.57 -31.85
CA HIS A 213 -23.71 -15.00 -31.75
C HIS A 213 -23.13 -15.66 -30.49
N GLY A 214 -22.63 -14.87 -29.53
CA GLY A 214 -22.26 -15.29 -28.18
C GLY A 214 -20.78 -15.64 -27.94
N HIS A 215 -19.97 -15.89 -28.98
CA HIS A 215 -18.53 -16.16 -28.81
C HIS A 215 -17.77 -15.96 -30.13
N ALA A 216 -16.48 -15.62 -30.02
CA ALA A 216 -15.57 -15.47 -31.17
C ALA A 216 -14.26 -16.21 -30.90
N LEU A 217 -13.87 -17.11 -31.78
CA LEU A 217 -12.60 -17.82 -31.73
C LEU A 217 -11.65 -17.23 -32.77
N ILE A 218 -10.58 -16.59 -32.33
CA ILE A 218 -9.60 -15.94 -33.21
C ILE A 218 -8.43 -16.89 -33.44
N GLU A 219 -8.25 -17.33 -34.68
CA GLU A 219 -7.17 -18.22 -35.08
C GLU A 219 -5.86 -17.44 -35.29
N LEU A 220 -4.83 -17.80 -34.51
CA LEU A 220 -3.50 -17.19 -34.57
C LEU A 220 -2.55 -17.92 -35.51
N GLY A 221 -2.88 -19.15 -35.89
CA GLY A 221 -2.08 -20.05 -36.72
C GLY A 221 -1.23 -21.05 -35.95
N GLN A 222 -0.28 -21.66 -36.67
CA GLN A 222 0.59 -22.73 -36.16
C GLN A 222 1.96 -22.19 -35.70
N TYR A 223 2.38 -22.61 -34.49
CA TYR A 223 3.63 -22.21 -33.87
C TYR A 223 4.36 -23.44 -33.32
N SER A 224 5.64 -23.58 -33.66
CA SER A 224 6.53 -24.61 -33.09
C SER A 224 7.62 -23.95 -32.25
N PHE A 225 7.80 -24.46 -31.03
CA PHE A 225 8.74 -23.91 -30.04
C PHE A 225 10.00 -24.78 -29.87
N GLN A 226 10.09 -25.93 -30.56
CA GLN A 226 11.16 -26.91 -30.37
C GLN A 226 12.53 -26.47 -30.93
N GLN A 227 12.55 -25.67 -32.00
CA GLN A 227 13.80 -25.25 -32.66
C GLN A 227 14.30 -23.88 -32.18
N ASP A 228 13.43 -22.87 -32.19
CA ASP A 228 13.77 -21.50 -31.82
C ASP A 228 12.58 -20.85 -31.10
N GLY A 229 12.44 -21.19 -29.82
CA GLY A 229 11.36 -20.68 -28.98
C GLY A 229 11.37 -19.14 -28.86
N ALA A 230 12.54 -18.51 -28.87
CA ALA A 230 12.67 -17.05 -28.76
C ALA A 230 12.16 -16.33 -30.01
N ALA A 231 12.55 -16.77 -31.20
CA ALA A 231 12.04 -16.20 -32.45
C ALA A 231 10.53 -16.49 -32.63
N THR A 232 10.07 -17.69 -32.23
CA THR A 232 8.64 -18.03 -32.28
C THR A 232 7.81 -17.14 -31.35
N LEU A 233 8.27 -16.90 -30.11
CA LEU A 233 7.61 -15.97 -29.19
C LEU A 233 7.64 -14.52 -29.68
N TYR A 234 8.70 -14.10 -30.37
CA TYR A 234 8.74 -12.77 -30.98
C TYR A 234 7.66 -12.62 -32.05
N ARG A 235 7.54 -13.59 -32.96
CA ARG A 235 6.48 -13.58 -33.99
C ARG A 235 5.09 -13.55 -33.37
N LEU A 236 4.86 -14.36 -32.32
CA LEU A 236 3.60 -14.34 -31.58
C LEU A 236 3.35 -12.96 -30.95
N THR A 237 4.38 -12.33 -30.37
CA THR A 237 4.27 -10.98 -29.78
C THR A 237 3.82 -9.94 -30.82
N GLN A 238 4.32 -10.02 -32.06
CA GLN A 238 3.89 -9.13 -33.15
C GLN A 238 2.41 -9.36 -33.53
N VAL A 239 1.96 -10.61 -33.51
CA VAL A 239 0.54 -10.94 -33.74
C VAL A 239 -0.34 -10.42 -32.60
N LEU A 240 0.09 -10.59 -31.34
CA LEU A 240 -0.65 -10.09 -30.17
C LEU A 240 -0.65 -8.55 -30.12
N ALA A 241 0.40 -7.89 -30.61
CA ALA A 241 0.46 -6.44 -30.76
C ALA A 241 -0.63 -5.92 -31.70
N GLU A 242 -0.82 -6.61 -32.82
CA GLU A 242 -1.89 -6.27 -33.76
C GLU A 242 -3.29 -6.50 -33.15
N LEU A 243 -3.48 -7.64 -32.48
CA LEU A 243 -4.72 -7.94 -31.76
C LEU A 243 -5.01 -6.92 -30.67
N THR A 244 -3.98 -6.41 -30.00
CA THR A 244 -4.14 -5.37 -28.98
C THR A 244 -4.83 -4.13 -29.58
N ALA A 245 -4.43 -3.71 -30.78
CA ALA A 245 -5.04 -2.58 -31.47
C ALA A 245 -6.50 -2.84 -31.87
N LEU A 246 -6.83 -4.07 -32.25
CA LEU A 246 -8.19 -4.48 -32.65
C LEU A 246 -9.14 -4.65 -31.47
N LEU A 247 -8.64 -5.16 -30.34
CA LEU A 247 -9.45 -5.52 -29.17
C LEU A 247 -9.66 -4.34 -28.21
N ARG A 248 -8.71 -3.40 -28.13
CA ARG A 248 -8.78 -2.25 -27.20
C ARG A 248 -10.08 -1.42 -27.33
N PRO A 249 -10.62 -1.13 -28.53
CA PRO A 249 -11.89 -0.40 -28.66
C PRO A 249 -13.09 -1.09 -28.02
N LEU A 250 -13.11 -2.43 -27.96
CA LEU A 250 -14.21 -3.21 -27.37
C LEU A 250 -14.33 -2.97 -25.85
N SER A 251 -13.20 -2.76 -25.18
CA SER A 251 -13.17 -2.41 -23.75
C SER A 251 -13.74 -1.02 -23.45
N ALA A 252 -13.66 -0.10 -24.41
CA ALA A 252 -14.03 1.31 -24.23
C ALA A 252 -15.50 1.61 -24.57
N ALA A 253 -16.21 0.67 -25.20
CA ALA A 253 -17.56 0.89 -25.73
C ALA A 253 -18.69 0.79 -24.70
N GLY A 254 -18.42 0.37 -23.45
CA GLY A 254 -19.38 0.40 -22.34
C GLY A 254 -20.75 -0.26 -22.63
N SER A 255 -20.83 -1.22 -23.56
CA SER A 255 -22.12 -1.76 -24.01
C SER A 255 -22.66 -2.81 -23.05
N ASP A 256 -23.90 -2.58 -22.60
CA ASP A 256 -24.80 -3.36 -21.72
C ASP A 256 -25.03 -4.86 -22.02
N THR A 257 -24.25 -5.45 -22.92
CA THR A 257 -24.22 -6.88 -23.25
C THR A 257 -22.89 -7.57 -22.90
N ALA A 258 -21.90 -6.81 -22.41
CA ALA A 258 -20.49 -7.19 -22.28
C ALA A 258 -20.12 -7.98 -21.00
N VAL A 259 -21.07 -8.68 -20.37
CA VAL A 259 -20.73 -9.70 -19.34
C VAL A 259 -20.17 -10.97 -19.98
N GLY A 260 -20.31 -11.16 -21.30
CA GLY A 260 -20.12 -12.45 -21.97
C GLY A 260 -19.38 -12.43 -23.31
N TYR A 261 -18.34 -11.62 -23.48
CA TYR A 261 -17.48 -11.79 -24.67
C TYR A 261 -16.69 -13.10 -24.56
N GLY A 262 -17.22 -14.17 -25.15
CA GLY A 262 -16.52 -15.44 -25.35
C GLY A 262 -15.42 -15.34 -26.40
N ILE A 263 -14.52 -14.35 -26.27
CA ILE A 263 -13.35 -14.23 -27.15
C ILE A 263 -12.31 -15.24 -26.66
N ALA A 264 -11.95 -16.16 -27.55
CA ALA A 264 -10.91 -17.14 -27.33
C ALA A 264 -9.86 -17.01 -28.42
N LEU A 265 -8.59 -17.04 -28.04
CA LEU A 265 -7.48 -17.16 -28.98
C LEU A 265 -7.22 -18.64 -29.24
N TRP A 266 -7.08 -19.03 -30.49
CA TRP A 266 -6.70 -20.38 -30.88
C TRP A 266 -5.31 -20.40 -31.48
N LEU A 267 -4.43 -21.18 -30.85
CA LEU A 267 -3.07 -21.39 -31.30
C LEU A 267 -2.82 -22.89 -31.51
N GLN A 268 -2.25 -23.26 -32.65
CA GLN A 268 -1.87 -24.65 -32.90
C GLN A 268 -0.39 -24.82 -32.57
N SER A 269 -0.06 -25.87 -31.83
CA SER A 269 1.35 -26.21 -31.55
C SER A 269 1.54 -27.71 -31.43
N ASP A 270 2.70 -28.19 -31.87
CA ASP A 270 3.15 -29.57 -31.70
C ASP A 270 3.86 -29.80 -30.35
N ASP A 271 4.08 -28.72 -29.59
CA ASP A 271 4.81 -28.74 -28.33
C ASP A 271 3.91 -28.31 -27.17
N LYS A 272 3.70 -29.23 -26.22
CA LYS A 272 2.93 -28.96 -25.01
C LYS A 272 3.58 -27.92 -24.10
N ALA A 273 4.90 -27.71 -24.21
CA ALA A 273 5.60 -26.63 -23.51
C ALA A 273 5.16 -25.23 -23.99
N ALA A 274 4.47 -25.13 -25.14
CA ALA A 274 3.87 -23.88 -25.60
C ALA A 274 2.93 -23.27 -24.56
N LEU A 275 2.27 -24.07 -23.72
CA LEU A 275 1.33 -23.58 -22.70
C LEU A 275 2.03 -22.62 -21.71
N SER A 276 3.20 -22.98 -21.18
CA SER A 276 3.94 -22.13 -20.23
C SER A 276 4.62 -20.93 -20.90
N LEU A 277 4.95 -21.04 -22.19
CA LEU A 277 5.57 -19.97 -22.97
C LEU A 277 4.56 -18.90 -23.43
N VAL A 278 3.34 -19.32 -23.78
CA VAL A 278 2.27 -18.45 -24.29
C VAL A 278 1.52 -17.76 -23.16
N GLN A 279 1.34 -18.44 -22.02
CA GLN A 279 0.60 -17.91 -20.87
C GLN A 279 0.96 -16.46 -20.49
N PRO A 280 2.23 -16.09 -20.21
CA PRO A 280 2.57 -14.72 -19.81
C PRO A 280 2.28 -13.68 -20.90
N LEU A 281 2.31 -14.05 -22.18
CA LEU A 281 1.99 -13.14 -23.28
C LEU A 281 0.49 -12.89 -23.38
N VAL A 282 -0.33 -13.92 -23.17
CA VAL A 282 -1.79 -13.79 -23.09
C VAL A 282 -2.19 -12.96 -21.87
N GLU A 283 -1.57 -13.17 -20.71
CA GLU A 283 -1.81 -12.33 -19.53
C GLU A 283 -1.39 -10.87 -19.77
N THR A 284 -0.30 -10.64 -20.51
CA THR A 284 0.12 -9.29 -20.92
C THR A 284 -0.93 -8.65 -21.84
N LEU A 285 -1.45 -9.40 -22.82
CA LEU A 285 -2.51 -8.92 -23.71
C LEU A 285 -3.78 -8.57 -22.93
N ARG A 286 -4.19 -9.37 -21.94
CA ARG A 286 -5.34 -9.06 -21.07
C ARG A 286 -5.13 -7.75 -20.32
N GLN A 287 -3.93 -7.55 -19.76
CA GLN A 287 -3.59 -6.34 -19.01
C GLN A 287 -3.58 -5.09 -19.91
N GLU A 288 -3.13 -5.21 -21.17
CA GLU A 288 -3.06 -4.07 -22.11
C GLU A 288 -4.37 -3.77 -22.85
N THR A 289 -5.29 -4.75 -22.94
CA THR A 289 -6.61 -4.58 -23.57
C THR A 289 -7.74 -4.36 -22.57
N GLY A 290 -7.57 -4.72 -21.30
CA GLY A 290 -8.62 -4.71 -20.28
C GLY A 290 -9.56 -5.92 -20.33
N LEU A 291 -9.37 -6.85 -21.27
CA LEU A 291 -10.26 -8.00 -21.48
C LEU A 291 -9.91 -9.18 -20.54
N GLN A 292 -10.31 -9.10 -19.27
CA GLN A 292 -9.98 -10.13 -18.25
C GLN A 292 -10.51 -11.54 -18.59
N GLN A 293 -11.60 -11.63 -19.35
CA GLN A 293 -12.25 -12.90 -19.73
C GLN A 293 -11.70 -13.51 -21.03
N LEU A 294 -10.71 -12.89 -21.67
CA LEU A 294 -10.09 -13.40 -22.90
C LEU A 294 -9.49 -14.78 -22.66
N ALA A 295 -10.02 -15.82 -23.29
CA ALA A 295 -9.49 -17.18 -23.16
C ALA A 295 -8.42 -17.48 -24.23
N CYS A 296 -7.62 -18.52 -24.02
CA CYS A 296 -6.70 -19.04 -25.02
C CYS A 296 -6.70 -20.57 -25.00
N VAL A 297 -6.82 -21.18 -26.18
CA VAL A 297 -6.79 -22.64 -26.37
C VAL A 297 -5.63 -22.99 -27.28
N LEU A 298 -4.79 -23.89 -26.81
CA LEU A 298 -3.70 -24.48 -27.56
C LEU A 298 -4.07 -25.91 -27.94
N THR A 299 -3.89 -26.31 -29.19
CA THR A 299 -4.22 -27.66 -29.67
C THR A 299 -3.09 -28.29 -30.47
N PRO A 300 -2.92 -29.64 -30.41
CA PRO A 300 -2.05 -30.35 -31.33
C PRO A 300 -2.67 -30.46 -32.73
N GLY A 301 -1.92 -30.02 -33.75
CA GLY A 301 -2.35 -30.08 -35.15
C GLY A 301 -3.69 -29.38 -35.40
N ASP A 302 -4.51 -29.97 -36.29
CA ASP A 302 -5.82 -29.43 -36.70
C ASP A 302 -6.97 -29.78 -35.74
N LEU A 303 -6.66 -30.18 -34.50
CA LEU A 303 -7.69 -30.48 -33.51
C LEU A 303 -8.51 -29.22 -33.22
N LEU A 304 -9.82 -29.29 -33.50
CA LEU A 304 -10.72 -28.17 -33.30
C LEU A 304 -10.98 -27.91 -31.81
N PRO A 305 -10.81 -26.67 -31.33
CA PRO A 305 -11.07 -26.33 -29.94
C PRO A 305 -12.57 -26.41 -29.61
N VAL A 306 -12.87 -26.83 -28.39
CA VAL A 306 -14.20 -26.60 -27.80
C VAL A 306 -14.24 -25.19 -27.22
N GLN A 307 -15.42 -24.68 -26.92
CA GLN A 307 -15.55 -23.39 -26.25
C GLN A 307 -14.84 -23.43 -24.88
N PRO A 308 -13.76 -22.64 -24.67
CA PRO A 308 -13.06 -22.65 -23.40
C PRO A 308 -13.84 -21.90 -22.34
N VAL A 309 -13.51 -22.18 -21.08
CA VAL A 309 -13.98 -21.37 -19.95
C VAL A 309 -13.44 -19.94 -20.12
N PRO A 310 -14.26 -18.89 -19.98
CA PRO A 310 -13.80 -17.51 -19.98
C PRO A 310 -12.60 -17.30 -19.03
N GLY A 311 -11.58 -16.57 -19.51
CA GLY A 311 -10.35 -16.33 -18.74
C GLY A 311 -9.40 -17.53 -18.61
N SER A 312 -9.73 -18.71 -19.16
CA SER A 312 -8.83 -19.87 -19.12
C SER A 312 -7.76 -19.82 -20.22
N ILE A 313 -6.58 -20.35 -19.93
CA ILE A 313 -5.50 -20.59 -20.90
C ILE A 313 -5.22 -22.09 -20.83
N VAL A 314 -5.61 -22.84 -21.85
CA VAL A 314 -5.63 -24.30 -21.77
C VAL A 314 -4.91 -24.95 -22.94
N TRP A 315 -4.27 -26.08 -22.66
CA TRP A 315 -3.89 -27.05 -23.67
C TRP A 315 -5.02 -28.07 -23.82
N GLN A 316 -5.58 -28.21 -25.02
CA GLN A 316 -6.67 -29.12 -25.30
C GLN A 316 -6.17 -30.32 -26.12
N GLU A 317 -6.52 -31.52 -25.66
CA GLU A 317 -6.41 -32.78 -26.40
C GLU A 317 -7.80 -33.28 -26.83
N SER A 318 -7.92 -34.52 -27.32
CA SER A 318 -9.16 -35.04 -27.89
C SER A 318 -10.23 -35.42 -26.85
N ASP A 319 -9.82 -35.71 -25.61
CA ASP A 319 -10.68 -36.17 -24.51
C ASP A 319 -10.60 -35.28 -23.25
N HIS A 320 -9.59 -34.40 -23.16
CA HIS A 320 -9.34 -33.58 -21.97
C HIS A 320 -8.70 -32.23 -22.30
N GLN A 321 -8.66 -31.35 -21.30
CA GLN A 321 -7.93 -30.10 -21.32
C GLN A 321 -7.04 -29.98 -20.08
N GLU A 322 -5.96 -29.21 -20.19
CA GLU A 322 -5.00 -28.97 -19.13
C GLU A 322 -4.69 -27.48 -18.98
N GLN A 323 -4.46 -27.06 -17.74
CA GLN A 323 -4.08 -25.68 -17.42
C GLN A 323 -2.99 -25.65 -16.36
N LEU A 324 -2.13 -24.62 -16.40
CA LEU A 324 -1.11 -24.39 -15.38
C LEU A 324 -1.70 -23.71 -14.14
N ARG A 325 -1.35 -24.24 -12.97
CA ARG A 325 -1.77 -23.77 -11.65
C ARG A 325 -0.58 -23.56 -10.73
N LEU A 326 -0.75 -22.66 -9.78
CA LEU A 326 0.17 -22.52 -8.67
C LEU A 326 -0.19 -23.52 -7.58
N LEU A 327 0.74 -24.43 -7.27
CA LEU A 327 0.63 -25.35 -6.16
C LEU A 327 1.56 -24.87 -5.05
N ASN A 328 1.01 -24.65 -3.85
CA ASN A 328 1.81 -24.38 -2.67
C ASN A 328 2.67 -25.63 -2.36
N VAL A 329 3.98 -25.46 -2.29
CA VAL A 329 4.96 -26.51 -2.01
C VAL A 329 5.20 -26.54 -0.50
N PRO A 330 4.63 -27.52 0.23
CA PRO A 330 4.92 -27.66 1.64
C PRO A 330 6.39 -27.97 1.81
N GLN A 331 7.06 -27.19 2.64
CA GLN A 331 8.47 -27.38 2.87
C GLN A 331 8.67 -28.60 3.77
N SER A 332 9.33 -29.62 3.23
CA SER A 332 9.76 -30.79 4.00
C SER A 332 11.29 -30.78 4.12
N PRO A 333 11.85 -31.10 5.29
CA PRO A 333 13.30 -31.16 5.47
C PRO A 333 13.85 -32.36 4.68
N ILE A 334 14.42 -32.12 3.51
CA ILE A 334 15.28 -33.11 2.84
C ILE A 334 16.72 -32.87 3.35
N PRO A 335 17.44 -33.88 3.88
CA PRO A 335 18.59 -33.62 4.76
C PRO A 335 19.92 -33.26 4.08
N ASN A 336 19.96 -32.83 2.81
CA ASN A 336 21.23 -32.73 2.08
C ASN A 336 21.63 -31.27 1.78
N GLU A 337 22.81 -30.87 2.25
CA GLU A 337 23.44 -29.60 1.89
C GLU A 337 23.78 -29.59 0.39
N VAL A 338 23.07 -28.76 -0.40
CA VAL A 338 23.29 -28.63 -1.86
C VAL A 338 24.50 -27.79 -2.21
N ILE A 339 24.84 -26.81 -1.35
CA ILE A 339 26.00 -25.93 -1.51
C ILE A 339 27.18 -26.50 -0.70
N SER A 340 28.20 -26.97 -1.41
CA SER A 340 29.44 -27.51 -0.86
C SER A 340 30.16 -26.50 0.03
N ARG A 341 30.61 -26.96 1.21
CA ARG A 341 31.60 -26.20 1.99
C ARG A 341 32.91 -26.12 1.21
N ARG A 342 33.51 -24.93 1.14
CA ARG A 342 34.75 -24.63 0.40
C ARG A 342 34.67 -24.89 -1.11
N GLY A 343 33.46 -24.91 -1.67
CA GLY A 343 33.25 -25.03 -3.11
C GLY A 343 33.63 -23.78 -3.89
N VAL A 344 33.61 -23.87 -5.22
CA VAL A 344 33.86 -22.76 -6.15
C VAL A 344 32.56 -22.39 -6.88
N TYR A 345 32.12 -21.15 -6.77
CA TYR A 345 30.86 -20.68 -7.34
C TYR A 345 31.03 -19.43 -8.20
N LEU A 346 30.42 -19.44 -9.39
CA LEU A 346 30.32 -18.28 -10.27
C LEU A 346 29.03 -17.51 -10.01
N ILE A 347 29.09 -16.18 -9.89
CA ILE A 347 27.94 -15.28 -9.84
C ILE A 347 28.00 -14.34 -11.04
N THR A 348 27.10 -14.51 -12.01
CA THR A 348 26.96 -13.53 -13.11
C THR A 348 26.10 -12.35 -12.67
N GLY A 349 26.40 -11.15 -13.14
CA GLY A 349 25.86 -9.92 -12.52
C GLY A 349 26.45 -9.68 -11.13
N GLY A 350 27.67 -10.17 -10.88
CA GLY A 350 28.29 -10.31 -9.56
C GLY A 350 28.56 -9.00 -8.80
N LEU A 351 28.43 -7.85 -9.47
CA LEU A 351 28.51 -6.51 -8.87
C LEU A 351 27.14 -5.82 -8.82
N GLY A 352 26.04 -6.57 -8.92
CA GLY A 352 24.66 -6.10 -8.76
C GLY A 352 24.20 -6.09 -7.30
N GLY A 353 23.07 -5.44 -7.00
CA GLY A 353 22.52 -5.33 -5.64
C GLY A 353 22.24 -6.67 -4.96
N LEU A 354 21.77 -7.66 -5.72
CA LEU A 354 21.42 -9.00 -5.20
C LEU A 354 22.63 -9.95 -5.08
N ALA A 355 23.76 -9.65 -5.73
CA ALA A 355 24.92 -10.52 -5.73
C ALA A 355 25.70 -10.45 -4.40
N GLU A 356 25.64 -9.33 -3.71
CA GLU A 356 26.44 -9.07 -2.51
C GLU A 356 26.02 -9.92 -1.29
N PRO A 357 24.73 -10.02 -0.91
CA PRO A 357 24.31 -10.94 0.16
C PRO A 357 24.59 -12.41 -0.17
N LEU A 358 24.39 -12.80 -1.43
CA LEU A 358 24.73 -14.15 -1.89
C LEU A 358 26.25 -14.42 -1.76
N CYS A 359 27.08 -13.44 -2.15
CA CYS A 359 28.52 -13.51 -1.98
C CYS A 359 28.90 -13.62 -0.50
N ALA A 360 28.29 -12.82 0.37
CA ALA A 360 28.47 -12.87 1.82
C ALA A 360 28.16 -14.28 2.36
N TYR A 361 26.99 -14.84 2.03
CA TYR A 361 26.61 -16.18 2.45
C TYR A 361 27.60 -17.27 1.96
N LEU A 362 27.99 -17.23 0.68
CA LEU A 362 28.92 -18.23 0.12
C LEU A 362 30.31 -18.14 0.77
N VAL A 363 30.85 -16.94 0.96
CA VAL A 363 32.19 -16.76 1.55
C VAL A 363 32.16 -16.98 3.06
N GLU A 364 31.24 -16.34 3.78
CA GLU A 364 31.24 -16.32 5.25
C GLU A 364 30.71 -17.64 5.82
N ALA A 365 29.56 -18.13 5.34
CA ALA A 365 28.92 -19.34 5.89
C ALA A 365 29.46 -20.63 5.26
N ARG A 366 29.75 -20.63 3.95
CA ARG A 366 30.22 -21.82 3.23
C ARG A 366 31.72 -21.87 3.01
N LYS A 367 32.46 -20.80 3.34
CA LYS A 367 33.91 -20.69 3.10
C LYS A 367 34.28 -20.95 1.64
N ALA A 368 33.36 -20.64 0.73
CA ALA A 368 33.51 -20.88 -0.70
C ALA A 368 34.43 -19.83 -1.35
N THR A 369 34.99 -20.21 -2.50
CA THR A 369 35.61 -19.25 -3.42
C THR A 369 34.54 -18.75 -4.39
N VAL A 370 34.39 -17.43 -4.49
CA VAL A 370 33.36 -16.79 -5.32
C VAL A 370 34.01 -16.07 -6.50
N LEU A 371 33.55 -16.43 -7.70
CA LEU A 371 33.92 -15.81 -8.96
C LEU A 371 32.81 -14.84 -9.37
N LEU A 372 33.03 -13.54 -9.26
CA LEU A 372 32.07 -12.51 -9.68
C LEU A 372 32.29 -12.18 -11.16
N SER A 373 31.21 -12.11 -11.93
CA SER A 373 31.29 -11.77 -13.34
C SER A 373 30.36 -10.63 -13.77
N GLY A 374 30.85 -9.81 -14.68
CA GLY A 374 30.09 -8.82 -15.43
C GLY A 374 30.61 -8.66 -16.86
N ARG A 375 29.85 -7.96 -17.71
CA ARG A 375 30.19 -7.75 -19.15
C ARG A 375 31.28 -6.72 -19.42
N THR A 376 31.69 -5.96 -18.40
CA THR A 376 32.61 -4.82 -18.55
C THR A 376 33.89 -5.08 -17.78
N PRO A 377 35.08 -4.90 -18.38
CA PRO A 377 36.35 -4.94 -17.65
C PRO A 377 36.37 -3.89 -16.53
N LEU A 378 36.89 -4.23 -15.35
CA LEU A 378 36.92 -3.28 -14.21
C LEU A 378 37.74 -2.02 -14.52
N SER A 379 38.77 -2.14 -15.35
CA SER A 379 39.59 -1.02 -15.82
C SER A 379 38.81 0.06 -16.58
N GLN A 380 37.61 -0.27 -17.08
CA GLN A 380 36.77 0.62 -17.88
C GLN A 380 35.60 1.23 -17.08
N ASP A 381 35.35 0.79 -15.84
CA ASP A 381 34.27 1.31 -14.99
C ASP A 381 34.77 1.55 -13.55
N PRO A 382 35.14 2.80 -13.21
CA PRO A 382 35.65 3.15 -11.89
C PRO A 382 34.68 2.82 -10.74
N ARG A 383 33.36 2.87 -10.97
CA ARG A 383 32.36 2.55 -9.94
C ARG A 383 32.38 1.05 -9.63
N ARG A 384 32.43 0.20 -10.66
CA ARG A 384 32.57 -1.25 -10.50
C ARG A 384 33.90 -1.64 -9.87
N GLN A 385 34.99 -0.99 -10.27
CA GLN A 385 36.30 -1.20 -9.65
C GLN A 385 36.27 -0.87 -8.16
N SER A 386 35.66 0.27 -7.77
CA SER A 386 35.49 0.64 -6.37
C SER A 386 34.68 -0.39 -5.60
N ARG A 387 33.56 -0.86 -6.17
CA ARG A 387 32.71 -1.88 -5.53
C ARG A 387 33.44 -3.21 -5.37
N PHE A 388 34.18 -3.65 -6.38
CA PHE A 388 35.01 -4.86 -6.29
C PHE A 388 36.08 -4.71 -5.21
N ASN A 389 36.76 -3.56 -5.13
CA ASN A 389 37.76 -3.31 -4.10
C ASN A 389 37.18 -3.41 -2.67
N GLN A 390 35.94 -2.94 -2.46
CA GLN A 390 35.25 -3.08 -1.17
C GLN A 390 34.98 -4.55 -0.83
N LEU A 391 34.50 -5.35 -1.79
CA LEU A 391 34.27 -6.78 -1.59
C LEU A 391 35.59 -7.53 -1.30
N THR A 392 36.65 -7.23 -2.03
CA THR A 392 37.98 -7.83 -1.81
C THR A 392 38.59 -7.38 -0.48
N ALA A 393 38.35 -6.14 -0.04
CA ALA A 393 38.77 -5.68 1.28
C ALA A 393 38.06 -6.42 2.42
N ARG A 394 36.76 -6.75 2.23
CA ARG A 394 35.96 -7.49 3.22
C ARG A 394 36.27 -8.99 3.23
N TYR A 395 36.37 -9.61 2.06
CA TYR A 395 36.41 -11.06 1.90
C TYR A 395 37.80 -11.63 1.55
N GLY A 396 38.78 -10.76 1.30
CA GLY A 396 40.15 -11.14 0.96
C GLY A 396 40.25 -11.92 -0.35
N SER A 397 41.15 -12.90 -0.38
CA SER A 397 41.43 -13.74 -1.57
C SER A 397 40.33 -14.75 -1.90
N GLY A 398 39.20 -14.73 -1.19
CA GLY A 398 38.05 -15.60 -1.46
C GLY A 398 37.17 -15.14 -2.63
N VAL A 399 37.40 -13.93 -3.14
CA VAL A 399 36.59 -13.32 -4.21
C VAL A 399 37.46 -12.92 -5.39
N HIS A 400 37.05 -13.31 -6.59
CA HIS A 400 37.72 -12.98 -7.85
C HIS A 400 36.75 -12.29 -8.80
N TYR A 401 37.24 -11.47 -9.72
CA TYR A 401 36.43 -10.90 -10.79
C TYR A 401 36.88 -11.44 -12.15
N LEU A 402 35.92 -11.75 -13.01
CA LEU A 402 36.17 -12.08 -14.42
C LEU A 402 35.18 -11.37 -15.36
N CYS A 403 35.66 -10.96 -16.52
CA CYS A 403 34.83 -10.32 -17.53
C CYS A 403 34.26 -11.37 -18.49
N LEU A 404 32.93 -11.48 -18.57
CA LEU A 404 32.23 -12.29 -19.57
C LEU A 404 31.46 -11.35 -20.49
N SER A 405 32.05 -10.98 -21.62
CA SER A 405 31.44 -10.09 -22.60
C SER A 405 30.53 -10.81 -23.60
N GLU A 406 30.71 -12.12 -23.77
CA GLU A 406 30.02 -12.94 -24.77
C GLU A 406 29.49 -14.24 -24.15
N TRP A 407 28.33 -14.70 -24.64
CA TRP A 407 27.69 -15.92 -24.18
C TRP A 407 27.99 -17.08 -25.15
N SER A 408 29.01 -17.86 -24.83
CA SER A 408 29.28 -19.15 -25.47
C SER A 408 30.10 -20.04 -24.54
N SER A 409 29.98 -21.36 -24.65
CA SER A 409 30.77 -22.30 -23.85
C SER A 409 32.28 -22.04 -23.97
N ALA A 410 32.76 -21.71 -25.17
CA ALA A 410 34.16 -21.39 -25.42
C ALA A 410 34.62 -20.09 -24.73
N ALA A 411 33.80 -19.03 -24.78
CA ALA A 411 34.11 -17.76 -24.11
C ALA A 411 34.10 -17.92 -22.58
N ILE A 412 33.11 -18.65 -22.05
CA ILE A 412 33.00 -18.95 -20.62
C ILE A 412 34.23 -19.76 -20.15
N GLN A 413 34.61 -20.80 -20.90
CA GLN A 413 35.80 -21.61 -20.62
C GLN A 413 37.06 -20.75 -20.60
N SER A 414 37.29 -19.95 -21.65
CA SER A 414 38.48 -19.11 -21.78
C SER A 414 38.63 -18.10 -20.64
N ALA A 415 37.52 -17.56 -20.14
CA ALA A 415 37.52 -16.62 -19.01
C ALA A 415 37.73 -17.31 -17.65
N LEU A 416 37.20 -18.53 -17.47
CA LEU A 416 37.29 -19.26 -16.20
C LEU A 416 38.62 -20.01 -16.02
N GLU A 417 39.18 -20.57 -17.09
CA GLU A 417 40.35 -21.45 -17.05
C GLU A 417 41.56 -20.84 -16.31
N PRO A 418 41.98 -19.58 -16.55
CA PRO A 418 43.12 -18.99 -15.82
C PRO A 418 42.88 -18.90 -14.31
N VAL A 419 41.64 -18.61 -13.89
CA VAL A 419 41.27 -18.46 -12.49
C VAL A 419 41.18 -19.82 -11.81
N LEU A 420 40.55 -20.80 -12.46
CA LEU A 420 40.45 -22.17 -11.96
C LEU A 420 41.83 -22.81 -11.82
N ASN A 421 42.72 -22.65 -12.81
CA ASN A 421 44.10 -23.13 -12.71
C ASN A 421 44.86 -22.53 -11.51
N GLY A 422 44.59 -21.26 -11.17
CA GLY A 422 45.15 -20.61 -9.99
C GLY A 422 44.61 -21.12 -8.64
N LEU A 423 43.46 -21.81 -8.65
CA LEU A 423 42.80 -22.38 -7.47
C LEU A 423 43.13 -23.87 -7.24
N GLY A 424 43.91 -24.49 -8.14
CA GLY A 424 44.24 -25.92 -8.17
C GLY A 424 43.15 -26.77 -8.85
N ASP A 425 43.22 -28.10 -8.74
CA ASP A 425 42.26 -29.06 -9.33
C ASP A 425 40.86 -29.03 -8.66
N LYS A 426 40.40 -27.88 -8.17
CA LYS A 426 39.07 -27.73 -7.57
C LYS A 426 38.00 -27.66 -8.67
N PRO A 427 36.91 -28.44 -8.54
CA PRO A 427 35.82 -28.37 -9.50
C PRO A 427 35.02 -27.08 -9.36
N LEU A 428 34.35 -26.66 -10.44
CA LEU A 428 33.30 -25.65 -10.36
C LEU A 428 32.03 -26.29 -9.77
N ASP A 429 31.69 -25.94 -8.53
CA ASP A 429 30.54 -26.51 -7.81
C ASP A 429 29.20 -25.95 -8.30
N GLY A 430 29.18 -24.75 -8.87
CA GLY A 430 27.98 -24.22 -9.49
C GLY A 430 28.01 -22.77 -9.93
N VAL A 431 26.89 -22.35 -10.52
CA VAL A 431 26.66 -21.02 -11.04
C VAL A 431 25.36 -20.45 -10.49
N PHE A 432 25.42 -19.22 -9.99
CA PHE A 432 24.26 -18.38 -9.73
C PHE A 432 24.15 -17.32 -10.84
N HIS A 433 23.10 -17.42 -11.64
CA HIS A 433 22.87 -16.58 -12.80
C HIS A 433 21.90 -15.44 -12.46
N LEU A 434 22.45 -14.28 -12.07
CA LEU A 434 21.69 -13.07 -11.73
C LEU A 434 21.75 -12.00 -12.84
N ALA A 435 22.49 -12.25 -13.93
CA ALA A 435 22.57 -11.32 -15.03
C ALA A 435 21.19 -11.16 -15.69
N GLY A 436 20.77 -9.90 -15.86
CA GLY A 436 19.47 -9.59 -16.42
C GLY A 436 19.32 -8.10 -16.69
N THR A 437 18.45 -7.80 -17.63
CA THR A 437 18.06 -6.47 -18.07
C THR A 437 16.54 -6.46 -18.19
N MET A 438 15.95 -5.29 -17.95
CA MET A 438 14.52 -5.08 -18.11
C MET A 438 14.32 -3.97 -19.13
N ALA A 439 13.55 -4.27 -20.18
CA ALA A 439 13.12 -3.30 -21.17
C ALA A 439 11.59 -3.32 -21.19
N MET A 440 10.98 -2.19 -20.83
CA MET A 440 9.53 -2.04 -20.80
C MET A 440 9.05 -1.36 -22.07
N ALA A 441 8.10 -1.97 -22.76
CA ALA A 441 7.42 -1.46 -23.93
C ALA A 441 6.03 -2.12 -24.06
N PRO A 442 4.95 -1.36 -24.32
CA PRO A 442 3.65 -1.92 -24.68
C PRO A 442 3.76 -2.93 -25.82
N LEU A 443 2.86 -3.91 -25.92
CA LEU A 443 2.85 -4.90 -27.00
C LEU A 443 2.95 -4.24 -28.38
N THR A 444 2.24 -3.13 -28.58
CA THR A 444 2.23 -2.35 -29.83
C THR A 444 3.54 -1.66 -30.18
N GLU A 445 4.49 -1.58 -29.25
CA GLU A 445 5.77 -0.86 -29.38
C GLU A 445 6.99 -1.78 -29.15
N VAL A 446 6.79 -3.08 -28.96
CA VAL A 446 7.89 -4.04 -28.82
C VAL A 446 8.70 -4.08 -30.13
N SER A 447 9.97 -3.68 -30.02
CA SER A 447 10.92 -3.63 -31.13
C SER A 447 11.95 -4.77 -31.01
N PRO A 448 12.69 -5.09 -32.08
CA PRO A 448 13.80 -6.04 -32.00
C PRO A 448 14.83 -5.66 -30.92
N ALA A 449 15.13 -4.37 -30.78
CA ALA A 449 16.09 -3.91 -29.78
C ALA A 449 15.61 -4.15 -28.34
N HIS A 450 14.31 -3.94 -28.05
CA HIS A 450 13.72 -4.29 -26.75
C HIS A 450 13.82 -5.79 -26.48
N TRP A 451 13.54 -6.60 -27.50
CA TRP A 451 13.54 -8.06 -27.44
C TRP A 451 14.95 -8.63 -27.20
N ASP A 452 15.91 -8.25 -28.04
CA ASP A 452 17.30 -8.71 -27.99
C ASP A 452 17.97 -8.31 -26.68
N SER A 453 17.72 -7.09 -26.21
CA SER A 453 18.33 -6.57 -24.98
C SER A 453 18.00 -7.42 -23.75
N VAL A 454 16.78 -7.96 -23.68
CA VAL A 454 16.31 -8.78 -22.55
C VAL A 454 16.78 -10.23 -22.69
N LEU A 455 16.71 -10.78 -23.91
CA LEU A 455 17.10 -12.17 -24.18
C LEU A 455 18.59 -12.43 -24.02
N ASP A 456 19.45 -11.46 -24.37
CA ASP A 456 20.90 -11.57 -24.31
C ASP A 456 21.37 -12.12 -22.95
N ALA A 457 21.01 -11.44 -21.85
CA ALA A 457 21.47 -11.84 -20.54
C ALA A 457 20.74 -13.08 -20.00
N LYS A 458 19.40 -13.09 -20.04
CA LYS A 458 18.58 -14.10 -19.34
C LYS A 458 18.49 -15.44 -20.06
N VAL A 459 18.37 -15.41 -21.39
CA VAL A 459 18.11 -16.62 -22.19
C VAL A 459 19.39 -17.12 -22.82
N GLN A 460 20.13 -16.27 -23.56
CA GLN A 460 21.38 -16.70 -24.17
C GLN A 460 22.45 -16.99 -23.11
N GLY A 461 22.57 -16.13 -22.10
CA GLY A 461 23.46 -16.37 -20.95
C GLY A 461 23.09 -17.63 -20.16
N GLY A 462 21.81 -17.80 -19.82
CA GLY A 462 21.32 -19.00 -19.13
C GLY A 462 21.60 -20.30 -19.90
N GLN A 463 21.33 -20.31 -21.21
CA GLN A 463 21.58 -21.45 -22.09
C GLN A 463 23.08 -21.74 -22.23
N ALA A 464 23.92 -20.73 -22.48
CA ALA A 464 25.36 -20.91 -22.62
C ALA A 464 26.01 -21.45 -21.32
N LEU A 465 25.55 -20.98 -20.16
CA LEU A 465 25.98 -21.52 -18.86
C LEU A 465 25.51 -22.96 -18.66
N ALA A 466 24.27 -23.28 -19.02
CA ALA A 466 23.75 -24.64 -18.96
C ALA A 466 24.55 -25.61 -19.84
N ASP A 467 24.84 -25.23 -21.09
CA ASP A 467 25.63 -26.03 -22.03
C ASP A 467 27.06 -26.23 -21.52
N TYR A 468 27.71 -25.16 -21.06
CA TYR A 468 29.06 -25.21 -20.47
C TYR A 468 29.11 -26.13 -19.24
N LEU A 469 28.16 -26.00 -18.32
CA LEU A 469 28.11 -26.86 -17.14
C LEU A 469 27.82 -28.32 -17.51
N GLY A 470 26.94 -28.57 -18.48
CA GLY A 470 26.62 -29.91 -18.95
C GLY A 470 27.83 -30.61 -19.58
N GLU A 471 28.63 -29.88 -20.35
CA GLU A 471 29.82 -30.39 -21.05
C GLU A 471 31.01 -30.60 -20.10
N TYR A 472 31.32 -29.62 -19.25
CA TYR A 472 32.56 -29.59 -18.46
C TYR A 472 32.37 -29.93 -16.97
N TRP A 473 31.19 -29.67 -16.41
CA TRP A 473 30.93 -29.75 -14.96
C TRP A 473 29.59 -30.42 -14.62
N PRO A 474 29.34 -31.66 -15.07
CA PRO A 474 28.01 -32.30 -15.03
C PRO A 474 27.42 -32.52 -13.63
N ARG A 475 28.22 -32.37 -12.55
CA ARG A 475 27.75 -32.50 -11.15
C ARG A 475 27.47 -31.17 -10.45
N SER A 476 27.67 -30.06 -11.17
CA SER A 476 27.48 -28.71 -10.64
C SER A 476 26.00 -28.35 -10.48
N ILE A 477 25.74 -27.23 -9.80
CA ILE A 477 24.41 -26.62 -9.73
C ILE A 477 24.31 -25.41 -10.66
N LEU A 478 23.11 -25.17 -11.20
CA LEU A 478 22.75 -23.93 -11.89
C LEU A 478 21.55 -23.30 -11.18
N VAL A 479 21.68 -22.06 -10.72
CA VAL A 479 20.60 -21.34 -10.04
C VAL A 479 20.30 -20.07 -10.83
N GLN A 480 19.16 -20.05 -11.50
CA GLN A 480 18.71 -18.93 -12.33
C GLN A 480 17.79 -18.01 -11.54
N TYR A 481 18.04 -16.71 -11.58
CA TYR A 481 17.17 -15.70 -10.98
C TYR A 481 16.10 -15.28 -12.00
N GLY A 482 14.96 -15.95 -11.92
CA GLY A 482 13.78 -15.73 -12.73
C GLY A 482 12.90 -14.60 -12.20
N SER A 483 11.65 -14.57 -12.68
CA SER A 483 10.64 -13.60 -12.26
C SER A 483 9.24 -14.21 -12.34
N VAL A 484 8.38 -13.88 -11.37
CA VAL A 484 6.97 -14.31 -11.38
C VAL A 484 6.21 -13.87 -12.65
N ASN A 485 6.68 -12.83 -13.35
CA ASN A 485 6.10 -12.39 -14.62
C ASN A 485 6.24 -13.43 -15.75
N GLY A 486 7.11 -14.45 -15.59
CA GLY A 486 7.13 -15.62 -16.48
C GLY A 486 5.84 -16.44 -16.47
N TYR A 487 4.95 -16.20 -15.50
CA TYR A 487 3.61 -16.78 -15.43
C TYR A 487 2.52 -15.71 -15.53
N PHE A 488 2.62 -14.64 -14.74
CA PHE A 488 1.58 -13.61 -14.62
C PHE A 488 1.61 -12.54 -15.73
N GLY A 489 2.63 -12.54 -16.58
CA GLY A 489 2.86 -11.45 -17.54
C GLY A 489 3.04 -10.09 -16.86
N GLY A 490 3.01 -9.02 -17.64
CA GLY A 490 3.03 -7.67 -17.09
C GLY A 490 2.75 -6.62 -18.15
N GLN A 491 2.04 -5.56 -17.77
CA GLN A 491 1.82 -4.41 -18.63
C GLN A 491 3.14 -3.83 -19.12
N ALA A 492 3.25 -3.61 -20.44
CA ALA A 492 4.48 -3.16 -21.08
C ALA A 492 5.70 -4.08 -20.81
N ALA A 493 5.48 -5.35 -20.46
CA ALA A 493 6.53 -6.27 -20.07
C ALA A 493 6.57 -7.56 -20.89
N ALA A 494 6.04 -7.55 -22.12
CA ALA A 494 5.96 -8.74 -22.97
C ALA A 494 7.31 -9.42 -23.19
N ALA A 495 8.35 -8.68 -23.59
CA ALA A 495 9.70 -9.22 -23.81
C ALA A 495 10.32 -9.77 -22.52
N TYR A 496 10.15 -9.08 -21.40
CA TYR A 496 10.65 -9.50 -20.08
C TYR A 496 9.95 -10.77 -19.57
N SER A 497 8.63 -10.84 -19.72
CA SER A 497 7.81 -11.97 -19.30
C SER A 497 8.10 -13.20 -20.16
N ALA A 498 8.24 -13.03 -21.48
CA ALA A 498 8.65 -14.09 -22.40
C ALA A 498 10.06 -14.63 -22.07
N ALA A 499 11.02 -13.75 -21.80
CA ALA A 499 12.37 -14.15 -21.40
C ALA A 499 12.39 -14.92 -20.06
N ALA A 500 11.56 -14.52 -19.09
CA ALA A 500 11.44 -15.24 -17.81
C ALA A 500 10.81 -16.64 -17.98
N ALA A 501 9.83 -16.79 -18.89
CA ALA A 501 9.25 -18.09 -19.22
C ALA A 501 10.26 -19.00 -19.95
N LEU A 502 11.00 -18.46 -20.92
CA LEU A 502 12.10 -19.17 -21.59
C LEU A 502 13.18 -19.61 -20.60
N GLN A 503 13.53 -18.76 -19.63
CA GLN A 503 14.50 -19.08 -18.58
C GLN A 503 14.04 -20.27 -17.72
N SER A 504 12.73 -20.33 -17.41
CA SER A 504 12.13 -21.47 -16.71
C SER A 504 12.15 -22.74 -17.58
N ALA A 505 11.87 -22.62 -18.88
CA ALA A 505 11.94 -23.73 -19.83
C ALA A 505 13.37 -24.28 -20.01
N ILE A 506 14.40 -23.41 -19.97
CA ILE A 506 15.81 -23.83 -19.94
C ILE A 506 16.07 -24.71 -18.71
N THR A 507 15.56 -24.31 -17.54
CA THR A 507 15.71 -25.10 -16.29
C THR A 507 15.10 -26.50 -16.43
N ASP A 508 13.89 -26.60 -16.97
CA ASP A 508 13.24 -27.89 -17.22
C ASP A 508 14.03 -28.75 -18.21
N ALA A 509 14.52 -28.16 -19.29
CA ALA A 509 15.33 -28.85 -20.30
C ALA A 509 16.66 -29.37 -19.73
N VAL A 510 17.33 -28.57 -18.90
CA VAL A 510 18.59 -28.95 -18.23
C VAL A 510 18.37 -30.13 -17.27
N ASN A 511 17.34 -30.05 -16.42
CA ASN A 511 17.01 -31.11 -15.48
C ASN A 511 16.57 -32.40 -16.18
N ALA A 512 15.96 -32.31 -17.38
CA ALA A 512 15.53 -33.46 -18.15
C ALA A 512 16.67 -34.14 -18.94
N ARG A 513 17.70 -33.39 -19.36
CA ARG A 513 18.71 -33.85 -20.34
C ARG A 513 20.13 -33.97 -19.79
N SER A 514 20.41 -33.42 -18.61
CA SER A 514 21.75 -33.38 -18.04
C SER A 514 21.76 -33.85 -16.58
N SER A 515 22.96 -34.00 -16.00
CA SER A 515 23.12 -34.25 -14.56
C SER A 515 23.33 -32.97 -13.75
N VAL A 516 23.39 -31.81 -14.42
CA VAL A 516 23.43 -30.51 -13.76
C VAL A 516 22.09 -30.32 -13.06
N ARG A 517 22.15 -29.96 -11.78
CA ARG A 517 20.95 -29.69 -10.98
C ARG A 517 20.59 -28.22 -11.14
N SER A 518 19.46 -27.94 -11.78
CA SER A 518 19.05 -26.59 -12.12
C SER A 518 17.81 -26.14 -11.34
N TRP A 519 17.84 -24.92 -10.81
CA TRP A 519 16.71 -24.25 -10.18
C TRP A 519 16.45 -22.91 -10.88
N CYS A 520 15.19 -22.62 -11.18
CA CYS A 520 14.76 -21.25 -11.51
C CYS A 520 13.98 -20.71 -10.33
N LEU A 521 14.52 -19.68 -9.69
CA LEU A 521 13.87 -18.99 -8.60
C LEU A 521 13.17 -17.76 -9.18
N ASN A 522 11.88 -17.88 -9.44
CA ASN A 522 11.01 -16.84 -9.97
C ASN A 522 10.58 -15.89 -8.84
N TRP A 523 11.36 -14.84 -8.63
CA TRP A 523 11.12 -13.86 -7.58
C TRP A 523 10.02 -12.87 -7.96
N SER A 524 9.32 -12.37 -6.95
CA SER A 524 8.40 -11.23 -7.04
C SER A 524 9.17 -9.93 -7.31
N VAL A 525 9.09 -8.94 -6.41
CA VAL A 525 9.75 -7.63 -6.58
C VAL A 525 10.76 -7.39 -5.46
N TRP A 526 12.01 -7.08 -5.81
CA TRP A 526 13.05 -6.75 -4.84
C TRP A 526 13.07 -5.24 -4.56
N GLN A 527 12.59 -4.81 -3.39
CA GLN A 527 12.48 -3.40 -3.05
C GLN A 527 13.87 -2.75 -2.89
N GLY A 528 14.08 -1.59 -3.53
CA GLY A 528 15.33 -0.83 -3.41
C GLY A 528 16.55 -1.47 -4.09
N ALA A 529 16.37 -2.60 -4.80
CA ALA A 529 17.44 -3.42 -5.35
C ALA A 529 17.29 -3.67 -6.86
N GLY A 530 18.41 -3.97 -7.51
CA GLY A 530 18.40 -4.51 -8.87
C GLY A 530 17.61 -3.65 -9.86
N MET A 531 16.71 -4.27 -10.63
CA MET A 531 15.88 -3.62 -11.65
C MET A 531 14.71 -2.81 -11.07
N ALA A 532 14.35 -3.03 -9.79
CA ALA A 532 13.25 -2.33 -9.11
C ALA A 532 13.72 -1.20 -8.18
N ARG A 533 15.00 -0.81 -8.25
CA ARG A 533 15.57 0.29 -7.46
C ARG A 533 14.90 1.64 -7.70
N ALA A 534 14.34 1.85 -8.89
CA ALA A 534 13.68 3.08 -9.30
C ALA A 534 12.14 3.01 -9.20
N PHE A 535 11.58 1.91 -8.70
CA PHE A 535 10.13 1.77 -8.60
C PHE A 535 9.58 2.76 -7.57
N SER A 536 8.56 3.49 -7.98
CA SER A 536 7.75 4.36 -7.14
C SER A 536 6.96 3.55 -6.11
N SER A 537 6.47 4.25 -5.07
CA SER A 537 5.50 3.67 -4.12
C SER A 537 4.26 3.13 -4.84
N ALA A 538 3.83 3.76 -5.93
CA ALA A 538 2.70 3.32 -6.75
C ALA A 538 2.97 2.00 -7.48
N GLU A 539 4.15 1.82 -8.07
CA GLU A 539 4.51 0.57 -8.76
C GLU A 539 4.67 -0.61 -7.77
N LEU A 540 5.23 -0.36 -6.59
CA LEU A 540 5.28 -1.35 -5.51
C LEU A 540 3.88 -1.70 -4.99
N GLN A 541 2.98 -0.71 -4.92
CA GLN A 541 1.58 -0.95 -4.57
C GLN A 541 0.84 -1.76 -5.65
N MET A 542 1.08 -1.48 -6.93
CA MET A 542 0.52 -2.27 -8.04
C MET A 542 0.99 -3.74 -8.00
N ALA A 543 2.26 -3.97 -7.64
CA ALA A 543 2.77 -5.33 -7.41
C ALA A 543 2.03 -6.02 -6.26
N ARG A 544 1.86 -5.34 -5.11
CA ARG A 544 1.10 -5.87 -3.96
C ARG A 544 -0.34 -6.20 -4.30
N ASN A 545 -1.01 -5.38 -5.11
CA ASN A 545 -2.39 -5.61 -5.52
C ASN A 545 -2.55 -6.91 -6.33
N LYS A 546 -1.53 -7.31 -7.10
CA LYS A 546 -1.46 -8.61 -7.80
C LYS A 546 -1.06 -9.77 -6.88
N GLY A 547 -0.88 -9.51 -5.58
CA GLY A 547 -0.39 -10.48 -4.61
C GLY A 547 1.13 -10.67 -4.65
N PHE A 548 1.90 -9.75 -5.24
CA PHE A 548 3.37 -9.83 -5.24
C PHE A 548 3.93 -9.09 -4.03
N LEU A 549 4.57 -9.84 -3.14
CA LEU A 549 5.18 -9.31 -1.92
C LEU A 549 6.53 -8.66 -2.24
N PRO A 550 6.78 -7.42 -1.80
CA PRO A 550 8.10 -6.80 -1.91
C PRO A 550 9.12 -7.50 -1.00
N LEU A 551 10.24 -7.91 -1.58
CA LEU A 551 11.34 -8.61 -0.94
C LEU A 551 12.44 -7.63 -0.53
N SER A 552 13.01 -7.84 0.65
CA SER A 552 14.14 -7.12 1.22
C SER A 552 15.44 -7.89 1.00
N ILE A 553 16.44 -7.24 0.42
CA ILE A 553 17.77 -7.82 0.17
C ILE A 553 18.36 -8.45 1.44
N GLU A 554 18.31 -7.71 2.54
CA GLU A 554 18.97 -8.05 3.80
C GLU A 554 18.26 -9.20 4.50
N GLN A 555 16.93 -9.18 4.49
CA GLN A 555 16.11 -10.15 5.21
C GLN A 555 15.89 -11.45 4.41
N ASP A 556 15.72 -11.37 3.09
CA ASP A 556 15.25 -12.51 2.29
C ASP A 556 16.38 -13.28 1.61
N SER A 557 17.61 -12.77 1.64
CA SER A 557 18.78 -13.50 1.11
C SER A 557 19.03 -14.84 1.82
N VAL A 558 18.54 -15.00 3.05
CA VAL A 558 18.59 -16.25 3.83
C VAL A 558 17.70 -17.37 3.30
N LEU A 559 16.85 -17.10 2.29
CA LEU A 559 15.96 -18.10 1.69
C LEU A 559 16.67 -19.05 0.74
N ILE A 560 17.75 -18.61 0.09
CA ILE A 560 18.45 -19.39 -0.93
C ILE A 560 18.86 -20.79 -0.43
N PRO A 561 19.47 -20.95 0.75
CA PRO A 561 19.85 -22.26 1.28
C PRO A 561 18.65 -23.18 1.52
N ARG A 562 17.49 -22.60 1.83
CA ARG A 562 16.22 -23.29 2.10
C ARG A 562 15.53 -23.70 0.79
N LEU A 563 15.47 -22.79 -0.17
CA LEU A 563 14.94 -23.04 -1.52
C LEU A 563 15.72 -24.14 -2.25
N LEU A 564 17.05 -24.17 -2.10
CA LEU A 564 17.88 -25.19 -2.73
C LEU A 564 17.81 -26.56 -2.04
N GLN A 565 17.12 -26.71 -0.91
CA GLN A 565 16.79 -28.03 -0.35
C GLN A 565 15.62 -28.69 -1.10
N LEU A 566 14.83 -27.90 -1.82
CA LEU A 566 13.79 -28.42 -2.70
C LEU A 566 14.43 -29.08 -3.93
N ALA A 567 13.69 -29.99 -4.56
CA ALA A 567 14.14 -30.67 -5.77
C ALA A 567 14.47 -29.64 -6.89
N PRO A 568 15.44 -29.92 -7.77
CA PRO A 568 15.71 -29.05 -8.92
C PRO A 568 14.45 -28.83 -9.78
N ALA A 569 13.93 -27.61 -9.81
CA ALA A 569 12.70 -27.24 -10.50
C ALA A 569 12.53 -25.71 -10.60
N ASN A 570 11.40 -25.28 -11.16
CA ASN A 570 10.95 -23.89 -11.19
C ASN A 570 10.08 -23.58 -9.95
N TYR A 571 10.46 -22.53 -9.21
CA TYR A 571 9.75 -22.10 -8.00
C TYR A 571 9.38 -20.62 -8.08
N PHE A 572 8.22 -20.25 -7.55
CA PHE A 572 7.69 -18.89 -7.51
C PHE A 572 7.68 -18.43 -6.05
N ILE A 573 8.37 -17.31 -5.78
CA ILE A 573 8.67 -16.83 -4.43
C ILE A 573 8.16 -15.40 -4.25
N GLY A 574 7.64 -15.10 -3.07
CA GLY A 574 7.11 -13.78 -2.72
C GLY A 574 5.71 -13.54 -3.28
N LEU A 575 4.87 -14.57 -3.28
CA LEU A 575 3.44 -14.47 -3.61
C LEU A 575 2.63 -14.56 -2.32
N ASP A 576 1.66 -13.67 -2.15
CA ASP A 576 0.76 -13.66 -1.00
C ASP A 576 -0.32 -14.75 -1.14
N PRO A 577 -0.28 -15.84 -0.36
CA PRO A 577 -1.30 -16.89 -0.41
C PRO A 577 -2.70 -16.41 0.03
N GLY A 578 -2.78 -15.29 0.75
CA GLY A 578 -4.03 -14.64 1.16
C GLY A 578 -4.65 -13.78 0.07
N ASN A 579 -3.88 -13.38 -0.95
CA ASN A 579 -4.37 -12.50 -2.00
C ASN A 579 -5.33 -13.25 -2.95
N ALA A 580 -6.48 -12.65 -3.22
CA ALA A 580 -7.54 -13.24 -4.04
C ALA A 580 -7.06 -13.64 -5.46
N GLU A 581 -6.16 -12.86 -6.06
CA GLU A 581 -5.64 -13.15 -7.40
C GLU A 581 -4.70 -14.36 -7.40
N ILE A 582 -3.86 -14.51 -6.37
CA ILE A 582 -3.02 -15.69 -6.18
C ILE A 582 -3.88 -16.93 -5.90
N GLN A 583 -4.94 -16.79 -5.10
CA GLN A 583 -5.86 -17.89 -4.80
C GLN A 583 -6.60 -18.42 -6.03
N LYS A 584 -7.03 -17.55 -6.96
CA LYS A 584 -7.62 -17.96 -8.25
C LYS A 584 -6.67 -18.83 -9.07
N GLN A 585 -5.37 -18.53 -9.03
CA GLN A 585 -4.36 -19.32 -9.74
C GLN A 585 -4.05 -20.66 -9.05
N CYS A 586 -4.38 -20.78 -7.76
CA CYS A 586 -4.24 -22.03 -6.99
C CYS A 586 -5.41 -23.01 -7.18
N ASN A 587 -6.63 -22.51 -7.42
CA ASN A 587 -7.81 -23.35 -7.66
C ASN A 587 -8.79 -22.66 -8.64
N PRO A 588 -9.14 -23.28 -9.79
CA PRO A 588 -10.01 -22.66 -10.81
C PRO A 588 -11.48 -22.61 -10.45
N TRP A 589 -11.90 -23.40 -9.47
CA TRP A 589 -13.20 -23.23 -8.85
C TRP A 589 -12.96 -22.11 -7.85
N PRO A 590 -13.57 -20.91 -8.01
CA PRO A 590 -13.50 -19.94 -6.94
C PRO A 590 -13.86 -20.71 -5.68
N ARG A 591 -13.07 -20.56 -4.61
CA ARG A 591 -13.65 -20.75 -3.29
C ARG A 591 -14.81 -19.77 -3.30
N SER A 592 -16.00 -20.24 -3.66
CA SER A 592 -17.21 -19.64 -3.14
C SER A 592 -16.88 -19.45 -1.67
N LYS A 593 -17.22 -18.29 -1.12
CA LYS A 593 -17.38 -18.21 0.33
C LYS A 593 -18.13 -19.50 0.67
N GLU A 594 -17.50 -20.47 1.34
CA GLU A 594 -18.19 -21.70 1.69
C GLU A 594 -19.11 -21.30 2.82
N ILE A 595 -20.23 -20.71 2.42
CA ILE A 595 -21.28 -20.31 3.33
C ILE A 595 -22.02 -21.59 3.62
N ILE A 596 -21.67 -22.20 4.76
CA ILE A 596 -22.45 -23.30 5.29
C ILE A 596 -23.72 -22.68 5.88
N GLN A 597 -24.80 -22.75 5.12
CA GLN A 597 -26.11 -22.22 5.50
C GLN A 597 -26.92 -23.29 6.24
N PHE A 598 -27.24 -23.00 7.49
CA PHE A 598 -28.16 -23.80 8.29
C PHE A 598 -29.57 -23.23 8.13
N PHE A 599 -30.49 -24.06 7.65
CA PHE A 599 -31.90 -23.72 7.63
C PHE A 599 -32.56 -24.28 8.87
N VAL A 600 -33.37 -23.46 9.53
CA VAL A 600 -34.09 -23.87 10.73
C VAL A 600 -35.55 -23.46 10.60
N ASN A 601 -36.44 -24.42 10.85
CA ASN A 601 -37.86 -24.16 10.89
C ASN A 601 -38.20 -23.34 12.15
N ALA A 602 -38.75 -22.14 11.97
CA ALA A 602 -39.11 -21.24 13.06
C ALA A 602 -40.24 -21.81 13.94
N SER A 603 -41.10 -22.67 13.40
CA SER A 603 -42.23 -23.26 14.14
C SER A 603 -41.82 -24.32 15.17
N THR A 604 -40.58 -24.84 15.13
CA THR A 604 -40.12 -25.92 16.03
C THR A 604 -39.13 -25.48 17.09
N THR A 605 -38.65 -24.22 17.06
CA THR A 605 -37.67 -23.70 18.03
C THR A 605 -38.22 -22.48 18.79
N SER A 606 -38.38 -22.61 20.10
CA SER A 606 -38.83 -21.53 20.99
C SER A 606 -37.72 -20.61 21.48
N ARG A 607 -36.44 -20.88 21.14
CA ARG A 607 -35.25 -20.12 21.61
C ARG A 607 -34.14 -20.07 20.54
N PRO A 608 -34.13 -19.06 19.65
CA PRO A 608 -33.15 -18.90 18.59
C PRO A 608 -31.69 -18.88 19.07
N GLU A 609 -31.45 -18.40 20.29
CA GLU A 609 -30.11 -18.25 20.87
C GLU A 609 -29.38 -19.59 21.09
N GLN A 610 -30.13 -20.68 21.34
CA GLN A 610 -29.55 -22.01 21.56
C GLN A 610 -29.04 -22.67 20.27
N LEU A 611 -29.59 -22.29 19.11
CA LEU A 611 -29.12 -22.79 17.80
C LEU A 611 -27.72 -22.28 17.47
N ARG A 612 -27.39 -21.05 17.88
CA ARG A 612 -26.05 -20.47 17.70
C ARG A 612 -25.01 -21.29 18.45
N THR A 613 -25.33 -21.73 19.67
CA THR A 613 -24.49 -22.61 20.49
C THR A 613 -24.30 -24.00 19.86
N VAL A 614 -25.37 -24.57 19.27
CA VAL A 614 -25.27 -25.86 18.57
C VAL A 614 -24.38 -25.72 17.33
N VAL A 615 -24.58 -24.69 16.50
CA VAL A 615 -23.73 -24.42 15.32
C VAL A 615 -22.27 -24.21 15.71
N GLN A 616 -22.00 -23.46 16.79
CA GLN A 616 -20.65 -23.30 17.35
C GLN A 616 -20.06 -24.63 17.86
N SER A 617 -20.88 -25.55 18.36
CA SER A 617 -20.41 -26.85 18.87
C SER A 617 -20.02 -27.85 17.77
N VAL A 618 -20.61 -27.77 16.58
CA VAL A 618 -20.24 -28.60 15.40
C VAL A 618 -19.23 -27.92 14.47
N GLN A 619 -18.99 -26.63 14.65
CA GLN A 619 -18.01 -25.83 13.90
C GLN A 619 -16.61 -26.48 13.82
N PRO A 620 -16.02 -27.02 14.90
CA PRO A 620 -14.68 -27.65 14.83
C PRO A 620 -14.63 -28.89 13.91
N ALA A 621 -15.71 -29.68 13.84
CA ALA A 621 -15.77 -30.86 12.98
C ALA A 621 -15.93 -30.50 11.49
N LEU A 622 -16.59 -29.37 11.20
CA LEU A 622 -16.75 -28.83 9.85
C LEU A 622 -15.46 -28.13 9.35
N MET A 623 -14.72 -27.49 10.25
CA MET A 623 -13.42 -26.85 9.97
C MET A 623 -12.33 -27.85 9.54
N ALA A 624 -12.49 -29.15 9.82
CA ALA A 624 -11.55 -30.18 9.38
C ALA A 624 -11.56 -30.43 7.85
N HIS A 625 -12.57 -29.92 7.14
CA HIS A 625 -12.76 -30.16 5.70
C HIS A 625 -12.75 -28.86 4.86
N ALA A 626 -12.63 -27.68 5.49
CA ALA A 626 -12.73 -26.37 4.83
C ALA A 626 -11.87 -25.30 5.53
N HIS A 627 -11.17 -24.47 4.74
CA HIS A 627 -10.43 -23.32 5.27
C HIS A 627 -11.36 -22.10 5.34
N THR A 628 -11.80 -21.77 6.57
CA THR A 628 -12.64 -20.62 6.97
C THR A 628 -14.04 -20.52 6.31
N PRO A 629 -14.96 -21.49 6.54
CA PRO A 629 -16.37 -21.32 6.18
C PRO A 629 -17.05 -20.21 6.98
N GLN A 630 -17.89 -19.42 6.33
CA GLN A 630 -18.70 -18.38 6.96
C GLN A 630 -20.09 -18.94 7.25
N PHE A 631 -20.43 -19.22 8.49
CA PHE A 631 -21.71 -19.85 8.82
C PHE A 631 -22.84 -18.83 8.80
N GLN A 632 -23.95 -19.18 8.15
CA GLN A 632 -25.19 -18.40 8.19
C GLN A 632 -26.34 -19.29 8.64
N VAL A 633 -27.24 -18.74 9.45
CA VAL A 633 -28.44 -19.46 9.90
C VAL A 633 -29.67 -18.71 9.37
N GLN A 634 -30.47 -19.35 8.54
CA GLN A 634 -31.73 -18.81 8.04
C GLN A 634 -32.91 -19.49 8.72
N MET A 635 -33.80 -18.66 9.28
CA MET A 635 -35.05 -19.11 9.88
C MET A 635 -36.16 -19.08 8.82
N LEU A 636 -36.75 -20.24 8.52
CA LEU A 636 -37.90 -20.32 7.61
C LEU A 636 -39.20 -20.22 8.42
N ALA A 637 -40.00 -19.21 8.12
CA ALA A 637 -41.28 -18.96 8.79
C ALA A 637 -42.33 -20.04 8.45
N ASP A 638 -42.37 -20.49 7.20
CA ASP A 638 -43.37 -21.43 6.68
C ASP A 638 -42.95 -22.91 6.82
N GLY A 639 -41.77 -23.16 7.41
CA GLY A 639 -41.21 -24.50 7.61
C GLY A 639 -40.61 -25.13 6.35
N PHE A 640 -40.25 -26.42 6.45
CA PHE A 640 -39.69 -27.17 5.33
C PHE A 640 -40.80 -27.86 4.53
N GLU A 641 -40.67 -27.84 3.21
CA GLU A 641 -41.47 -28.71 2.35
C GLU A 641 -40.80 -30.08 2.19
N TYR A 642 -41.62 -31.14 2.17
CA TYR A 642 -41.16 -32.52 2.14
C TYR A 642 -41.67 -33.25 0.89
N ASP A 643 -40.88 -34.19 0.37
CA ASP A 643 -41.30 -35.10 -0.69
C ASP A 643 -42.24 -36.20 -0.17
N SER A 644 -42.74 -37.04 -1.08
CA SER A 644 -43.62 -38.17 -0.74
C SER A 644 -42.95 -39.26 0.12
N GLN A 645 -41.63 -39.18 0.34
CA GLN A 645 -40.85 -40.05 1.23
C GLN A 645 -40.48 -39.36 2.56
N GLY A 646 -40.98 -38.14 2.81
CA GLY A 646 -40.72 -37.38 4.04
C GLY A 646 -39.34 -36.73 4.13
N ARG A 647 -38.63 -36.56 3.00
CA ARG A 647 -37.34 -35.86 2.94
C ARG A 647 -37.55 -34.41 2.54
N VAL A 648 -36.73 -33.51 3.08
CA VAL A 648 -36.77 -32.08 2.71
C VAL A 648 -36.53 -31.96 1.20
N ARG A 649 -37.38 -31.19 0.52
CA ARG A 649 -37.27 -30.86 -0.91
C ARG A 649 -36.11 -29.88 -1.13
N LEU A 650 -34.88 -30.42 -1.18
CA LEU A 650 -33.66 -29.65 -1.38
C LEU A 650 -33.67 -28.85 -2.69
N ASP A 651 -34.38 -29.32 -3.72
CA ASP A 651 -34.58 -28.64 -4.99
C ASP A 651 -35.34 -27.31 -4.85
N LEU A 652 -36.39 -27.28 -4.02
CA LEU A 652 -37.16 -26.05 -3.75
C LEU A 652 -36.36 -25.07 -2.88
N LEU A 653 -35.61 -25.60 -1.91
CA LEU A 653 -34.72 -24.83 -1.06
C LEU A 653 -33.59 -24.19 -1.89
N GLN A 654 -33.02 -24.95 -2.84
CA GLN A 654 -32.03 -24.49 -3.80
C GLN A 654 -32.60 -23.46 -4.77
N GLN A 655 -33.87 -23.57 -5.18
CA GLN A 655 -34.54 -22.55 -5.99
C GLN A 655 -34.76 -21.23 -5.23
N GLN A 656 -35.14 -21.31 -3.95
CA GLN A 656 -35.23 -20.13 -3.07
C GLN A 656 -33.85 -19.47 -2.87
N LEU A 657 -32.80 -20.29 -2.74
CA LEU A 657 -31.41 -19.81 -2.66
C LEU A 657 -30.92 -19.18 -3.96
N ALA A 658 -31.19 -19.79 -5.11
CA ALA A 658 -30.84 -19.24 -6.42
C ALA A 658 -31.57 -17.92 -6.70
N GLN A 659 -32.80 -17.75 -6.19
CA GLN A 659 -33.52 -16.47 -6.23
C GLN A 659 -32.89 -15.41 -5.32
N SER A 660 -32.31 -15.81 -4.18
CA SER A 660 -31.55 -14.95 -3.26
C SER A 660 -30.16 -14.58 -3.82
N GLU A 661 -29.42 -15.52 -4.40
CA GLU A 661 -28.11 -15.27 -5.02
C GLU A 661 -28.21 -14.44 -6.30
N ALA A 662 -29.33 -14.54 -7.03
CA ALA A 662 -29.63 -13.67 -8.18
C ALA A 662 -29.93 -12.21 -7.77
N GLN A 663 -30.18 -11.92 -6.49
CA GLN A 663 -30.52 -10.57 -6.02
C GLN A 663 -29.34 -9.78 -5.42
N GLY A 664 -28.21 -10.42 -5.07
CA GLY A 664 -27.04 -9.72 -4.51
C GLY A 664 -27.32 -8.99 -3.19
N GLU A 665 -26.29 -8.45 -2.54
CA GLU A 665 -26.54 -7.52 -1.44
C GLU A 665 -26.92 -6.15 -2.00
N ALA A 666 -28.19 -5.78 -1.80
CA ALA A 666 -28.70 -4.49 -2.24
C ALA A 666 -27.98 -3.33 -1.51
N PRO A 667 -27.83 -2.17 -2.17
CA PRO A 667 -27.33 -0.95 -1.54
C PRO A 667 -28.09 -0.61 -0.25
N ALA A 668 -27.37 -0.49 0.86
CA ALA A 668 -27.95 -0.23 2.18
C ALA A 668 -28.17 1.27 2.44
N ASN A 669 -27.50 2.15 1.70
CA ASN A 669 -27.57 3.60 1.87
C ASN A 669 -27.50 4.33 0.51
N LYS A 670 -27.77 5.65 0.54
CA LYS A 670 -27.87 6.48 -0.67
C LYS A 670 -26.54 6.56 -1.45
N ILE A 671 -25.39 6.60 -0.76
CA ILE A 671 -24.07 6.61 -1.40
C ILE A 671 -23.83 5.30 -2.14
N GLU A 672 -24.14 4.16 -1.53
CA GLU A 672 -24.04 2.85 -2.20
C GLU A 672 -24.99 2.76 -3.40
N GLN A 673 -26.20 3.33 -3.33
CA GLN A 673 -27.16 3.35 -4.45
C GLN A 673 -26.61 4.17 -5.62
N ASP A 674 -26.03 5.33 -5.31
CA ASP A 674 -25.50 6.24 -6.31
C ASP A 674 -24.20 5.69 -6.94
N LEU A 675 -23.34 5.08 -6.14
CA LEU A 675 -22.15 4.36 -6.62
C LEU A 675 -22.54 3.16 -7.49
N ALA A 676 -23.56 2.39 -7.10
CA ALA A 676 -24.08 1.28 -7.90
C ALA A 676 -24.64 1.78 -9.25
N ALA A 677 -25.37 2.90 -9.26
CA ALA A 677 -25.88 3.50 -10.49
C ALA A 677 -24.72 3.99 -11.39
N ILE A 678 -23.70 4.64 -10.83
CA ILE A 678 -22.55 5.13 -11.59
C ILE A 678 -21.71 3.99 -12.15
N TRP A 679 -21.47 2.95 -11.36
CA TRP A 679 -20.80 1.76 -11.86
C TRP A 679 -21.63 1.08 -12.94
N SER A 680 -22.96 1.03 -12.79
CA SER A 680 -23.83 0.46 -13.82
C SER A 680 -23.75 1.23 -15.13
N ASP A 681 -23.74 2.56 -15.06
CA ASP A 681 -23.62 3.45 -16.23
C ASP A 681 -22.27 3.33 -16.94
N VAL A 682 -21.16 3.23 -16.18
CA VAL A 682 -19.81 3.20 -16.75
C VAL A 682 -19.42 1.82 -17.24
N LEU A 683 -19.86 0.76 -16.54
CA LEU A 683 -19.59 -0.62 -16.94
C LEU A 683 -20.56 -1.12 -18.01
N GLY A 684 -21.69 -0.40 -18.20
CA GLY A 684 -22.81 -0.87 -19.01
C GLY A 684 -23.25 -2.24 -18.49
N ARG A 685 -23.74 -2.31 -17.25
CA ARG A 685 -24.47 -3.48 -16.72
C ARG A 685 -25.08 -3.19 -15.36
N PRO A 686 -26.23 -3.78 -15.00
CA PRO A 686 -26.79 -3.63 -13.65
C PRO A 686 -25.84 -4.15 -12.55
N VAL A 687 -25.49 -3.27 -11.61
CA VAL A 687 -24.71 -3.60 -10.42
C VAL A 687 -25.66 -3.87 -9.25
N ALA A 688 -25.93 -5.17 -9.00
CA ALA A 688 -26.92 -5.62 -8.00
C ALA A 688 -26.32 -5.99 -6.63
N ASP A 689 -25.00 -6.20 -6.53
CA ASP A 689 -24.31 -6.63 -5.30
C ASP A 689 -23.22 -5.63 -4.92
N VAL A 690 -23.46 -4.85 -3.86
CA VAL A 690 -22.53 -3.80 -3.42
C VAL A 690 -21.27 -4.34 -2.72
N SER A 691 -21.24 -5.64 -2.41
CA SER A 691 -20.09 -6.33 -1.81
C SER A 691 -19.18 -7.00 -2.84
N ARG A 692 -19.58 -7.01 -4.12
CA ARG A 692 -18.79 -7.52 -5.23
C ARG A 692 -17.92 -6.41 -5.80
N SER A 693 -16.67 -6.73 -6.12
CA SER A 693 -15.69 -5.71 -6.50
C SER A 693 -15.92 -5.16 -7.92
N PHE A 694 -15.45 -3.94 -8.16
CA PHE A 694 -15.45 -3.25 -9.45
C PHE A 694 -14.85 -4.10 -10.56
N PHE A 695 -13.76 -4.83 -10.24
CA PHE A 695 -13.03 -5.66 -11.18
C PHE A 695 -13.76 -6.98 -11.48
N GLU A 696 -14.44 -7.55 -10.50
CA GLU A 696 -15.39 -8.67 -10.73
C GLU A 696 -16.59 -8.21 -11.56
N TYR A 697 -16.90 -6.91 -11.51
CA TYR A 697 -17.85 -6.29 -12.43
C TYR A 697 -17.31 -6.06 -13.87
N GLY A 698 -16.09 -6.47 -14.19
CA GLY A 698 -15.46 -6.25 -15.50
C GLY A 698 -14.73 -4.90 -15.60
N GLY A 699 -14.56 -4.19 -14.47
CA GLY A 699 -13.76 -2.98 -14.38
C GLY A 699 -12.26 -3.23 -14.67
N HIS A 700 -11.59 -2.27 -15.30
CA HIS A 700 -10.16 -2.25 -15.62
C HIS A 700 -9.62 -0.81 -15.60
N SER A 701 -8.31 -0.60 -15.69
CA SER A 701 -7.66 0.71 -15.48
C SER A 701 -8.23 1.87 -16.33
N ILE A 702 -8.68 1.58 -17.56
CA ILE A 702 -9.34 2.55 -18.46
C ILE A 702 -10.71 2.99 -17.91
N ASN A 703 -11.60 2.06 -17.56
CA ASN A 703 -12.95 2.41 -17.06
C ASN A 703 -12.95 2.74 -15.55
N ALA A 704 -11.90 2.38 -14.80
CA ALA A 704 -11.67 2.84 -13.42
C ALA A 704 -11.53 4.36 -13.36
N THR A 705 -10.77 4.94 -14.30
CA THR A 705 -10.62 6.40 -14.41
C THR A 705 -11.95 7.07 -14.78
N GLN A 706 -12.77 6.41 -15.62
CA GLN A 706 -14.10 6.90 -16.00
C GLN A 706 -15.12 6.79 -14.86
N VAL A 707 -15.12 5.69 -14.10
CA VAL A 707 -15.94 5.51 -12.91
C VAL A 707 -15.55 6.53 -11.86
N VAL A 708 -14.25 6.70 -11.60
CA VAL A 708 -13.78 7.69 -10.63
C VAL A 708 -14.14 9.11 -11.07
N SER A 709 -13.93 9.45 -12.33
CA SER A 709 -14.37 10.74 -12.88
C SER A 709 -15.88 10.91 -12.76
N ALA A 710 -16.68 9.89 -13.05
CA ALA A 710 -18.13 9.93 -12.93
C ALA A 710 -18.60 10.02 -11.47
N ILE A 711 -17.95 9.33 -10.53
CA ILE A 711 -18.17 9.45 -9.09
C ILE A 711 -17.86 10.87 -8.64
N ASN A 712 -16.71 11.41 -9.03
CA ASN A 712 -16.28 12.75 -8.63
C ASN A 712 -17.19 13.83 -9.26
N ASN A 713 -17.64 13.62 -10.50
CA ASN A 713 -18.51 14.55 -11.22
C ASN A 713 -19.98 14.48 -10.77
N LYS A 714 -20.52 13.28 -10.51
CA LYS A 714 -21.93 13.09 -10.13
C LYS A 714 -22.16 13.18 -8.61
N LEU A 715 -21.19 12.75 -7.80
CA LEU A 715 -21.31 12.68 -6.33
C LEU A 715 -20.41 13.65 -5.59
N GLY A 716 -19.48 14.33 -6.26
CA GLY A 716 -18.61 15.33 -5.64
C GLY A 716 -17.63 14.76 -4.61
N LEU A 717 -17.38 13.45 -4.64
CA LEU A 717 -16.46 12.75 -3.74
C LEU A 717 -15.04 12.84 -4.33
N PRO A 718 -13.95 13.06 -3.56
CA PRO A 718 -12.59 13.07 -4.10
C PRO A 718 -12.00 11.66 -4.15
N ILE A 719 -12.76 10.74 -4.73
CA ILE A 719 -12.26 9.39 -4.95
C ILE A 719 -11.15 9.48 -5.99
N THR A 720 -10.00 8.89 -5.68
CA THR A 720 -8.95 8.69 -6.67
C THR A 720 -9.06 7.29 -7.26
N VAL A 721 -8.42 7.08 -8.41
CA VAL A 721 -8.27 5.71 -8.95
C VAL A 721 -7.63 4.81 -7.89
N ALA A 722 -6.64 5.30 -7.13
CA ALA A 722 -6.05 4.53 -6.04
C ALA A 722 -7.07 4.08 -4.96
N ASN A 723 -8.05 4.93 -4.60
CA ASN A 723 -9.10 4.55 -3.64
C ASN A 723 -10.01 3.43 -4.19
N LEU A 724 -10.38 3.48 -5.47
CA LEU A 724 -11.15 2.41 -6.12
C LEU A 724 -10.38 1.08 -6.17
N PHE A 725 -9.05 1.12 -6.25
CA PHE A 725 -8.23 -0.09 -6.21
C PHE A 725 -8.02 -0.62 -4.77
N GLN A 726 -7.94 0.28 -3.79
CA GLN A 726 -7.74 -0.06 -2.38
C GLN A 726 -9.03 -0.53 -1.70
N TYR A 727 -10.17 -0.02 -2.16
CA TYR A 727 -11.51 -0.30 -1.62
C TYR A 727 -12.42 -0.69 -2.79
N PRO A 728 -12.23 -1.91 -3.32
CA PRO A 728 -12.70 -2.23 -4.65
C PRO A 728 -14.17 -2.60 -4.71
N THR A 729 -14.91 -2.62 -3.61
CA THR A 729 -16.37 -2.83 -3.59
C THR A 729 -17.11 -1.52 -3.38
N ILE A 730 -18.39 -1.43 -3.80
CA ILE A 730 -19.20 -0.22 -3.57
C ILE A 730 -19.31 0.08 -2.07
N ARG A 731 -19.41 -0.94 -1.22
CA ARG A 731 -19.51 -0.76 0.22
C ARG A 731 -18.24 -0.21 0.85
N GLU A 732 -17.08 -0.76 0.50
CA GLU A 732 -15.80 -0.27 1.01
C GLU A 732 -15.49 1.12 0.44
N LEU A 733 -15.79 1.35 -0.85
CA LEU A 733 -15.60 2.65 -1.47
C LEU A 733 -16.54 3.70 -0.90
N ALA A 734 -17.78 3.35 -0.53
CA ALA A 734 -18.69 4.25 0.17
C ALA A 734 -18.12 4.66 1.53
N GLN A 735 -17.49 3.74 2.27
CA GLN A 735 -16.84 4.05 3.55
C GLN A 735 -15.66 5.02 3.37
N VAL A 736 -14.90 4.88 2.28
CA VAL A 736 -13.72 5.72 2.01
C VAL A 736 -14.05 7.02 1.30
N ALA A 737 -15.08 7.05 0.47
CA ALA A 737 -15.66 8.29 -0.04
C ALA A 737 -16.09 9.23 1.09
N VAL A 738 -16.58 8.63 2.18
CA VAL A 738 -16.98 9.34 3.39
C VAL A 738 -15.75 9.74 4.24
N ALA A 739 -14.65 8.97 4.21
CA ALA A 739 -13.44 9.22 5.01
C ALA A 739 -12.32 10.01 4.32
N GLY A 740 -12.20 9.96 2.99
CA GLY A 740 -11.02 10.33 2.19
C GLY A 740 -11.03 11.74 1.59
N ASN A 741 -11.68 12.72 2.24
CA ASN A 741 -11.82 14.08 1.71
C ASN A 741 -10.56 14.99 1.91
N SER A 742 -9.36 14.42 1.99
CA SER A 742 -8.05 15.10 2.19
C SER A 742 -6.94 14.13 1.70
N GLU A 743 -5.99 14.39 0.80
CA GLU A 743 -5.31 15.59 0.29
C GLU A 743 -4.75 15.35 -1.14
N ALA A 744 -4.71 16.37 -1.99
CA ALA A 744 -3.60 16.67 -2.92
C ALA A 744 -3.84 18.03 -3.62
N THR A 745 -3.83 19.12 -2.86
CA THR A 745 -3.44 20.46 -3.34
C THR A 745 -3.10 21.34 -2.16
N LEU A 746 -1.82 21.73 -2.03
CA LEU A 746 -1.28 22.98 -1.49
C LEU A 746 0.23 22.79 -1.31
N SER A 747 1.06 23.70 -1.82
CA SER A 747 2.48 23.78 -1.45
C SER A 747 2.69 24.41 -0.05
N LEU A 748 1.66 24.33 0.79
CA LEU A 748 1.56 24.89 2.13
C LEU A 748 0.74 23.88 2.94
N THR A 749 1.39 22.82 3.38
CA THR A 749 0.75 21.86 4.28
C THR A 749 0.34 22.58 5.57
N LEU A 750 -0.62 22.04 6.32
CA LEU A 750 -0.96 22.60 7.65
C LEU A 750 0.30 22.76 8.52
N LYS A 751 1.22 21.79 8.44
CA LYS A 751 2.54 21.82 9.07
C LYS A 751 3.40 23.01 8.63
N ASP A 752 3.43 23.33 7.34
CA ASP A 752 4.15 24.50 6.81
C ASP A 752 3.56 25.82 7.31
N CYS A 753 2.23 25.91 7.39
CA CYS A 753 1.54 27.10 7.88
C CYS A 753 1.78 27.30 9.38
N ILE A 754 1.74 26.22 10.17
CA ILE A 754 2.04 26.25 11.61
C ILE A 754 3.50 26.69 11.84
N ALA A 755 4.45 26.15 11.08
CA ALA A 755 5.87 26.47 11.25
C ALA A 755 6.25 27.92 10.88
N ARG A 756 5.38 28.65 10.17
CA ARG A 756 5.63 30.03 9.70
C ARG A 756 4.76 31.07 10.42
N GLY A 757 3.87 30.65 11.32
CA GLY A 757 2.81 31.46 11.93
C GLY A 757 3.26 32.43 13.03
N ASP A 758 4.49 32.95 13.00
CA ASP A 758 4.99 33.86 14.04
C ASP A 758 4.58 35.34 13.81
N ASP A 759 4.18 35.71 12.58
CA ASP A 759 3.65 37.04 12.23
C ASP A 759 2.59 36.95 11.11
N TYR A 760 1.94 38.07 10.80
CA TYR A 760 1.10 38.21 9.61
C TYR A 760 1.93 37.98 8.34
N SER A 761 1.66 36.87 7.65
CA SER A 761 2.34 36.51 6.40
C SER A 761 1.37 36.50 5.22
N LEU A 762 1.95 36.69 4.03
CA LEU A 762 1.26 36.49 2.76
C LEU A 762 2.05 35.46 1.96
N ASP A 763 1.49 34.27 1.82
CA ASP A 763 2.13 33.13 1.17
C ASP A 763 1.55 32.94 -0.24
N ALA A 764 2.41 32.84 -1.25
CA ALA A 764 1.98 32.53 -2.61
C ALA A 764 1.61 31.03 -2.71
N ILE A 765 0.37 30.75 -3.12
CA ILE A 765 -0.11 29.38 -3.38
C ILE A 765 0.32 28.95 -4.79
N ASN A 766 0.14 29.83 -5.78
CA ASN A 766 0.56 29.60 -7.15
C ASN A 766 1.07 30.92 -7.78
N PRO A 767 2.38 31.18 -7.72
CA PRO A 767 2.95 32.45 -8.16
C PRO A 767 3.08 32.61 -9.69
N ALA A 768 2.87 31.57 -10.49
CA ALA A 768 3.30 31.51 -11.89
C ALA A 768 2.18 31.65 -12.94
N THR A 769 1.11 32.39 -12.64
CA THR A 769 -0.02 32.55 -13.57
C THR A 769 0.01 33.90 -14.30
N GLU A 770 -0.54 33.95 -15.52
CA GLU A 770 -0.69 35.17 -16.33
C GLU A 770 -1.96 35.98 -15.99
N SER A 771 -2.74 35.55 -14.99
CA SER A 771 -4.01 36.20 -14.63
C SER A 771 -3.76 37.57 -13.99
N ALA A 772 -4.46 38.59 -14.49
CA ALA A 772 -4.45 39.93 -13.89
C ALA A 772 -5.23 39.99 -12.56
N THR A 773 -6.09 39.00 -12.29
CA THR A 773 -6.89 38.93 -11.06
C THR A 773 -6.14 38.14 -9.99
N LYS A 774 -6.00 38.75 -8.81
CA LYS A 774 -5.36 38.16 -7.64
C LYS A 774 -6.41 37.71 -6.64
N LEU A 775 -6.40 36.44 -6.28
CA LEU A 775 -7.25 35.89 -5.22
C LEU A 775 -6.46 35.85 -3.93
N VAL A 776 -7.00 36.48 -2.88
CA VAL A 776 -6.39 36.52 -1.55
C VAL A 776 -7.32 35.81 -0.58
N PHE A 777 -6.90 34.64 -0.11
CA PHE A 777 -7.63 33.87 0.89
C PHE A 777 -7.36 34.44 2.28
N LEU A 778 -8.42 34.88 2.94
CA LEU A 778 -8.38 35.48 4.28
C LEU A 778 -8.29 34.40 5.37
N PRO A 779 -7.63 34.69 6.51
CA PRO A 779 -7.36 33.70 7.54
C PRO A 779 -8.66 33.23 8.22
N THR A 780 -8.77 31.93 8.50
CA THR A 780 -9.89 31.40 9.29
C THR A 780 -9.80 31.86 10.75
N ALA A 781 -10.75 31.44 11.60
CA ALA A 781 -10.72 31.77 13.03
C ALA A 781 -9.43 31.27 13.73
N LEU A 782 -8.87 30.12 13.31
CA LEU A 782 -7.57 29.65 13.79
C LEU A 782 -6.42 30.54 13.33
N GLY A 783 -6.57 31.20 12.18
CA GLY A 783 -5.56 32.06 11.58
C GLY A 783 -4.85 31.45 10.37
N LEU A 784 -5.23 30.24 9.96
CA LEU A 784 -4.58 29.47 8.90
C LEU A 784 -5.50 29.33 7.68
N PRO A 785 -4.95 29.21 6.45
CA PRO A 785 -5.74 29.13 5.22
C PRO A 785 -6.10 27.68 4.79
N SER A 786 -5.88 26.67 5.65
CA SER A 786 -5.98 25.24 5.31
C SER A 786 -7.36 24.82 4.78
N ALA A 787 -8.43 25.47 5.23
CA ALA A 787 -9.80 25.18 4.82
C ALA A 787 -10.06 25.38 3.30
N TYR A 788 -9.23 26.17 2.62
CA TYR A 788 -9.42 26.50 1.20
C TYR A 788 -8.71 25.56 0.23
N GLY A 789 -8.02 24.51 0.69
CA GLY A 789 -7.15 23.69 -0.18
C GLY A 789 -7.83 23.13 -1.44
N GLN A 790 -9.05 22.59 -1.30
CA GLN A 790 -9.82 22.08 -2.44
C GLN A 790 -10.28 23.20 -3.38
N MET A 791 -10.66 24.35 -2.82
CA MET A 791 -11.05 25.53 -3.60
C MET A 791 -9.86 26.09 -4.39
N ALA A 792 -8.69 26.21 -3.75
CA ALA A 792 -7.46 26.67 -4.37
C ALA A 792 -7.05 25.76 -5.54
N ALA A 793 -7.20 24.45 -5.41
CA ALA A 793 -7.00 23.49 -6.50
C ALA A 793 -7.86 23.81 -7.73
N SER A 794 -9.15 24.05 -7.48
CA SER A 794 -10.16 24.30 -8.50
C SER A 794 -10.02 25.68 -9.15
N LEU A 795 -9.33 26.62 -8.50
CA LEU A 795 -9.08 28.00 -8.96
C LEU A 795 -7.63 28.24 -9.39
N SER A 796 -6.89 27.17 -9.68
CA SER A 796 -5.45 27.19 -10.03
C SER A 796 -5.07 28.05 -11.24
N SER A 797 -6.03 28.49 -12.04
CA SER A 797 -5.84 29.43 -13.16
C SER A 797 -5.61 30.89 -12.75
N TYR A 798 -5.87 31.27 -11.49
CA TYR A 798 -5.68 32.62 -10.98
C TYR A 798 -4.38 32.75 -10.17
N GLN A 799 -3.87 33.98 -10.01
CA GLN A 799 -2.78 34.23 -9.07
C GLN A 799 -3.35 34.17 -7.66
N MET A 800 -2.85 33.27 -6.82
CA MET A 800 -3.45 32.99 -5.51
C MET A 800 -2.44 33.22 -4.39
N LEU A 801 -2.90 33.93 -3.37
CA LEU A 801 -2.17 34.28 -2.16
C LEU A 801 -3.02 33.87 -0.95
N ALA A 802 -2.37 33.40 0.10
CA ALA A 802 -3.00 33.09 1.37
C ALA A 802 -2.47 34.01 2.45
N VAL A 803 -3.36 34.55 3.26
CA VAL A 803 -2.97 35.29 4.45
C VAL A 803 -2.96 34.33 5.64
N THR A 804 -1.84 34.32 6.36
CA THR A 804 -1.70 33.62 7.64
C THR A 804 -1.54 34.65 8.74
N VAL A 805 -2.19 34.43 9.88
CA VAL A 805 -2.01 35.25 11.08
C VAL A 805 -1.62 34.35 12.25
N PRO A 806 -0.84 34.84 13.23
CA PRO A 806 -0.37 34.00 14.32
C PRO A 806 -1.53 33.40 15.11
N ALA A 807 -1.55 32.08 15.24
CA ALA A 807 -2.52 31.40 16.08
C ALA A 807 -2.32 31.73 17.58
N THR A 808 -1.16 32.29 17.94
CA THR A 808 -0.81 32.72 19.30
C THR A 808 -1.08 34.20 19.59
N ASP A 809 -1.42 35.02 18.58
CA ASP A 809 -1.68 36.45 18.80
C ASP A 809 -3.04 36.71 19.45
N VAL A 810 -3.09 36.51 20.76
CA VAL A 810 -4.25 36.80 21.62
C VAL A 810 -4.44 38.31 21.89
N SER A 811 -3.52 39.16 21.41
CA SER A 811 -3.58 40.61 21.58
C SER A 811 -4.35 41.30 20.44
N CYS A 812 -4.55 40.60 19.32
CA CYS A 812 -5.21 41.11 18.13
C CYS A 812 -6.31 40.14 17.66
N THR A 813 -7.37 40.04 18.47
CA THR A 813 -8.50 39.13 18.20
C THR A 813 -9.79 39.86 17.82
N ASP A 814 -9.83 41.18 17.99
CA ASP A 814 -10.97 42.01 17.58
C ASP A 814 -10.90 42.30 16.08
N LEU A 815 -12.04 42.16 15.38
CA LEU A 815 -12.11 42.22 13.91
C LEU A 815 -11.66 43.56 13.33
N ASP A 816 -11.93 44.66 14.02
CA ASP A 816 -11.51 46.01 13.63
C ASP A 816 -9.98 46.17 13.66
N VAL A 817 -9.34 45.69 14.73
CA VAL A 817 -7.88 45.70 14.88
C VAL A 817 -7.23 44.75 13.86
N MET A 818 -7.80 43.55 13.68
CA MET A 818 -7.33 42.60 12.67
C MET A 818 -7.43 43.19 11.25
N ALA A 819 -8.53 43.86 10.92
CA ALA A 819 -8.73 44.51 9.64
C ALA A 819 -7.70 45.62 9.41
N SER A 820 -7.42 46.47 10.41
CA SER A 820 -6.37 47.48 10.33
C SER A 820 -4.99 46.89 10.04
N ARG A 821 -4.65 45.75 10.66
CA ARG A 821 -3.37 45.05 10.38
C ARG A 821 -3.35 44.44 8.97
N LEU A 822 -4.45 43.83 8.54
CA LEU A 822 -4.57 43.31 7.18
C LEU A 822 -4.46 44.41 6.13
N ILE A 823 -5.04 45.59 6.36
CA ILE A 823 -4.92 46.73 5.45
C ILE A 823 -3.45 47.11 5.29
N ASN A 824 -2.69 47.23 6.39
CA ASN A 824 -1.26 47.52 6.32
C ASN A 824 -0.47 46.47 5.50
N LEU A 825 -0.81 45.19 5.66
CA LEU A 825 -0.21 44.10 4.87
C LEU A 825 -0.57 44.22 3.39
N LEU A 826 -1.85 44.40 3.06
CA LEU A 826 -2.32 44.53 1.69
C LEU A 826 -1.76 45.78 0.99
N GLU A 827 -1.56 46.88 1.72
CA GLU A 827 -0.91 48.09 1.21
C GLU A 827 0.55 47.85 0.86
N ARG A 828 1.29 47.22 1.77
CA ARG A 828 2.70 46.88 1.56
C ARG A 828 2.90 46.04 0.31
N GLU A 829 2.00 45.09 0.06
CA GLU A 829 2.06 44.16 -1.07
C GLU A 829 1.35 44.66 -2.33
N SER A 830 0.85 45.91 -2.33
CA SER A 830 0.13 46.50 -3.47
C SER A 830 -1.08 45.68 -3.93
N LEU A 831 -1.87 45.19 -2.97
CA LEU A 831 -3.07 44.36 -3.16
C LEU A 831 -4.38 45.12 -2.97
N ILE A 832 -4.33 46.44 -2.79
CA ILE A 832 -5.52 47.28 -2.68
C ILE A 832 -5.99 47.72 -4.08
N GLY A 833 -7.19 47.27 -4.48
CA GLY A 833 -7.84 47.66 -5.73
C GLY A 833 -8.70 46.56 -6.35
N GLN A 834 -9.42 46.89 -7.42
CA GLN A 834 -10.44 46.01 -8.03
C GLN A 834 -9.89 44.72 -8.67
N GLN A 835 -8.59 44.66 -8.94
CA GLN A 835 -7.92 43.45 -9.45
C GLN A 835 -7.75 42.38 -8.35
N THR A 836 -7.89 42.76 -7.09
CA THR A 836 -7.84 41.85 -5.95
C THR A 836 -9.24 41.42 -5.56
N VAL A 837 -9.38 40.11 -5.32
CA VAL A 837 -10.60 39.50 -4.78
C VAL A 837 -10.22 38.87 -3.45
N LEU A 838 -10.80 39.39 -2.37
CA LEU A 838 -10.71 38.79 -1.05
C LEU A 838 -11.71 37.65 -0.96
N ILE A 839 -11.29 36.49 -0.46
CA ILE A 839 -12.15 35.33 -0.25
C ILE A 839 -12.08 34.95 1.22
N GLY A 840 -13.23 34.99 1.91
CA GLY A 840 -13.31 34.70 3.33
C GLY A 840 -14.46 33.76 3.67
N TRP A 841 -14.16 32.68 4.38
CA TRP A 841 -15.12 31.76 4.96
C TRP A 841 -15.42 32.09 6.43
N SER A 842 -16.69 31.97 6.81
CA SER A 842 -17.16 32.18 8.18
C SER A 842 -16.73 33.56 8.70
N MET A 843 -16.06 33.64 9.84
CA MET A 843 -15.50 34.88 10.40
C MET A 843 -14.67 35.68 9.37
N ALA A 844 -13.91 35.00 8.51
CA ALA A 844 -12.99 35.66 7.59
C ALA A 844 -13.73 36.54 6.55
N GLY A 845 -14.98 36.21 6.20
CA GLY A 845 -15.79 37.07 5.33
C GLY A 845 -16.22 38.36 6.03
N VAL A 846 -16.54 38.31 7.33
CA VAL A 846 -16.86 39.49 8.15
C VAL A 846 -15.62 40.37 8.30
N LEU A 847 -14.46 39.77 8.53
CA LEU A 847 -13.17 40.44 8.54
C LEU A 847 -12.89 41.15 7.20
N GLY A 848 -13.16 40.47 6.08
CA GLY A 848 -13.04 41.06 4.75
C GLY A 848 -13.97 42.27 4.55
N TYR A 849 -15.19 42.22 5.07
CA TYR A 849 -16.11 43.36 5.03
C TYR A 849 -15.58 44.54 5.86
N GLU A 850 -15.05 44.27 7.07
CA GLU A 850 -14.46 45.30 7.92
C GLU A 850 -13.24 45.97 7.26
N VAL A 851 -12.41 45.19 6.56
CA VAL A 851 -11.33 45.72 5.70
C VAL A 851 -11.91 46.70 4.67
N LEU A 852 -12.99 46.34 3.97
CA LEU A 852 -13.63 47.24 3.01
C LEU A 852 -14.21 48.49 3.67
N ALA A 853 -14.80 48.37 4.86
CA ALA A 853 -15.39 49.49 5.58
C ALA A 853 -14.32 50.52 6.00
N GLN A 854 -13.19 50.07 6.55
CA GLN A 854 -12.08 50.94 6.92
C GLN A 854 -11.40 51.58 5.69
N LEU A 855 -11.27 50.83 4.59
CA LEU A 855 -10.77 51.40 3.33
C LEU A 855 -11.71 52.45 2.74
N ALA A 856 -13.03 52.22 2.82
CA ALA A 856 -14.03 53.17 2.35
C ALA A 856 -14.01 54.47 3.18
N ALA A 857 -13.95 54.35 4.51
CA ALA A 857 -13.82 55.50 5.41
C ALA A 857 -12.52 56.30 5.18
N ALA A 858 -11.47 55.64 4.67
CA ALA A 858 -10.21 56.26 4.28
C ALA A 858 -10.15 56.73 2.80
N ASP A 859 -11.26 56.65 2.06
CA ASP A 859 -11.37 56.98 0.62
C ASP A 859 -10.32 56.24 -0.25
N LYS A 860 -10.05 54.98 0.07
CA LYS A 860 -9.11 54.11 -0.67
C LYS A 860 -9.84 53.22 -1.67
N PRO A 861 -9.16 52.77 -2.75
CA PRO A 861 -9.74 51.81 -3.70
C PRO A 861 -10.19 50.52 -3.03
N LEU A 862 -11.39 50.05 -3.36
CA LEU A 862 -11.98 48.86 -2.73
C LEU A 862 -11.72 47.60 -3.57
N PRO A 863 -11.14 46.52 -2.98
CA PRO A 863 -11.12 45.21 -3.61
C PRO A 863 -12.53 44.60 -3.67
N ARG A 864 -12.68 43.53 -4.46
CA ARG A 864 -13.90 42.72 -4.45
C ARG A 864 -13.88 41.75 -3.27
N LEU A 865 -15.04 41.36 -2.77
CA LEU A 865 -15.15 40.44 -1.63
C LEU A 865 -16.12 39.30 -1.94
N VAL A 866 -15.64 38.07 -1.75
CA VAL A 866 -16.43 36.84 -1.75
C VAL A 866 -16.51 36.31 -0.33
N MET A 867 -17.72 36.24 0.19
CA MET A 867 -18.03 35.75 1.53
C MET A 867 -18.65 34.36 1.42
N LEU A 868 -18.19 33.42 2.23
CA LEU A 868 -18.68 32.05 2.26
C LEU A 868 -19.31 31.78 3.62
N ASP A 869 -20.63 31.72 3.64
CA ASP A 869 -21.48 31.51 4.81
C ASP A 869 -21.04 32.35 6.03
N SER A 870 -20.81 33.64 5.78
CA SER A 870 -20.22 34.58 6.74
C SER A 870 -21.30 35.49 7.33
N GLY A 871 -21.50 35.43 8.64
CA GLY A 871 -22.48 36.23 9.37
C GLY A 871 -21.95 36.73 10.71
N PHE A 872 -22.72 37.55 11.41
CA PHE A 872 -22.38 38.08 12.73
C PHE A 872 -23.63 38.28 13.61
N ALA A 873 -23.41 38.56 14.91
CA ALA A 873 -24.45 38.83 15.90
C ALA A 873 -25.63 37.82 15.89
N ASP A 874 -26.88 38.31 15.90
CA ASP A 874 -28.12 37.53 15.85
C ASP A 874 -28.40 36.90 14.47
N GLY A 875 -27.56 37.21 13.46
CA GLY A 875 -27.59 36.58 12.15
C GLY A 875 -27.12 35.13 12.15
N LEU A 876 -26.27 34.76 13.11
CA LEU A 876 -25.72 33.41 13.26
C LEU A 876 -26.59 32.51 14.14
N HIS A 877 -26.46 31.19 13.97
CA HIS A 877 -27.16 30.22 14.83
C HIS A 877 -26.63 30.27 16.26
N GLU A 878 -27.50 30.13 17.27
CA GLU A 878 -27.12 29.93 18.67
C GLU A 878 -26.01 28.87 18.89
N ILE A 879 -26.01 27.75 18.15
CA ILE A 879 -25.00 26.69 18.28
C ILE A 879 -23.61 27.14 17.86
N THR A 880 -23.48 28.16 17.00
CA THR A 880 -22.19 28.77 16.61
C THR A 880 -21.41 29.27 17.83
N PHE A 881 -22.14 29.59 18.91
CA PHE A 881 -21.61 30.13 20.14
C PHE A 881 -21.62 29.14 21.31
N ASP A 882 -22.03 27.89 21.05
CA ASP A 882 -21.87 26.80 21.99
C ASP A 882 -20.39 26.42 22.09
N GLU A 883 -19.84 26.44 23.31
CA GLU A 883 -18.41 26.23 23.53
C GLU A 883 -17.97 24.82 23.14
N SER A 884 -18.84 23.82 23.31
CA SER A 884 -18.53 22.44 22.89
C SER A 884 -18.48 22.31 21.37
N PHE A 885 -19.40 22.98 20.67
CA PHE A 885 -19.40 23.06 19.21
C PHE A 885 -18.17 23.81 18.68
N GLN A 886 -17.83 24.95 19.28
CA GLN A 886 -16.61 25.71 18.93
C GLN A 886 -15.34 24.89 19.15
N ARG A 887 -15.30 24.07 20.22
CA ARG A 887 -14.19 23.17 20.52
C ARG A 887 -13.99 22.11 19.45
N LEU A 888 -15.09 21.53 18.97
CA LEU A 888 -15.08 20.60 17.86
C LEU A 888 -14.60 21.29 16.57
N MET A 889 -15.12 22.47 16.26
CA MET A 889 -14.71 23.24 15.08
C MET A 889 -13.24 23.64 15.11
N PHE A 890 -12.71 24.02 16.27
CA PHE A 890 -11.28 24.25 16.49
C PHE A 890 -10.46 23.00 16.20
N ALA A 891 -10.87 21.84 16.73
CA ALA A 891 -10.19 20.57 16.48
C ALA A 891 -10.15 20.22 14.99
N VAL A 892 -11.25 20.48 14.27
CA VAL A 892 -11.34 20.28 12.81
C VAL A 892 -10.39 21.22 12.04
N GLU A 893 -10.31 22.50 12.42
CA GLU A 893 -9.41 23.47 11.77
C GLU A 893 -7.92 23.15 11.98
N VAL A 894 -7.55 22.56 13.13
CA VAL A 894 -6.18 22.08 13.37
C VAL A 894 -5.91 20.70 12.78
N GLY A 895 -6.88 20.08 12.08
CA GLY A 895 -6.64 18.87 11.29
C GLY A 895 -7.36 17.59 11.75
N LEU A 896 -8.30 17.67 12.72
CA LEU A 896 -9.09 16.51 13.14
C LEU A 896 -9.96 15.96 11.99
N THR A 897 -9.83 14.67 11.69
CA THR A 897 -10.60 13.96 10.67
C THR A 897 -11.95 13.45 11.19
N ILE A 898 -12.92 13.27 10.29
CA ILE A 898 -14.32 12.90 10.60
C ILE A 898 -14.42 11.56 11.34
N ASP A 899 -13.58 10.59 11.01
CA ASP A 899 -13.54 9.27 11.65
C ASP A 899 -13.15 9.33 13.14
N ARG A 900 -12.57 10.46 13.57
CA ARG A 900 -12.13 10.70 14.95
C ARG A 900 -13.06 11.63 15.74
N TYR A 901 -14.15 12.11 15.13
CA TYR A 901 -15.10 13.03 15.80
C TYR A 901 -15.81 12.38 16.98
N ALA A 902 -16.17 11.10 16.85
CA ALA A 902 -16.87 10.38 17.92
C ALA A 902 -15.97 10.22 19.14
N ASP A 903 -14.68 9.94 18.93
CA ASP A 903 -13.68 9.81 20.00
C ASP A 903 -13.48 11.15 20.71
N PHE A 904 -13.30 12.24 19.94
CA PHE A 904 -13.11 13.58 20.50
C PHE A 904 -14.33 14.10 21.28
N ASN A 905 -15.55 13.84 20.78
CA ASN A 905 -16.78 14.29 21.40
C ASN A 905 -17.18 13.50 22.66
N GLN A 906 -16.68 12.27 22.83
CA GLN A 906 -16.93 11.46 24.03
C GLN A 906 -16.15 11.94 25.26
N LEU A 907 -15.07 12.70 25.06
CA LEU A 907 -14.26 13.27 26.13
C LEU A 907 -15.05 14.36 26.85
N GLN A 908 -15.09 14.30 28.19
CA GLN A 908 -15.99 15.14 28.98
C GLN A 908 -15.41 16.48 29.42
N ASP A 909 -14.09 16.61 29.55
CA ASP A 909 -13.44 17.84 30.02
C ASP A 909 -12.48 18.43 29.00
N ASP A 910 -12.29 19.75 29.12
CA ASP A 910 -11.51 20.57 28.19
C ASP A 910 -10.03 20.25 28.14
N ASN A 911 -9.45 19.83 29.27
CA ASN A 911 -8.04 19.49 29.33
C ASN A 911 -7.80 18.15 28.64
N THR A 912 -8.68 17.17 28.88
CA THR A 912 -8.61 15.87 28.19
C THR A 912 -8.82 16.03 26.69
N LYS A 913 -9.72 16.91 26.24
CA LYS A 913 -9.88 17.22 24.80
C LYS A 913 -8.60 17.81 24.19
N LEU A 914 -7.95 18.76 24.86
CA LEU A 914 -6.70 19.36 24.37
C LEU A 914 -5.53 18.37 24.38
N GLN A 915 -5.42 17.55 25.42
CA GLN A 915 -4.39 16.51 25.52
C GLN A 915 -4.56 15.42 24.46
N TRP A 916 -5.80 15.00 24.22
CA TRP A 916 -6.12 14.07 23.16
C TRP A 916 -5.82 14.67 21.78
N LEU A 917 -6.16 15.94 21.57
CA LEU A 917 -5.89 16.64 20.32
C LEU A 917 -4.38 16.80 20.08
N LYS A 918 -3.60 17.09 21.12
CA LYS A 918 -2.13 17.08 21.07
C LYS A 918 -1.59 15.73 20.58
N GLN A 919 -2.00 14.64 21.23
CA GLN A 919 -1.57 13.29 20.88
C GLN A 919 -1.93 12.96 19.43
N TYR A 920 -3.15 13.31 19.02
CA TYR A 920 -3.59 13.15 17.63
C TYR A 920 -2.72 13.93 16.64
N LEU A 921 -2.41 15.20 16.91
CA LEU A 921 -1.55 16.01 16.04
C LEU A 921 -0.13 15.44 15.94
N GLU A 922 0.40 14.92 17.04
CA GLU A 922 1.69 14.23 17.06
C GLU A 922 1.68 12.96 16.19
N THR A 923 0.57 12.19 16.16
CA THR A 923 0.43 11.00 15.30
C THR A 923 0.48 11.31 13.80
N ILE A 924 0.07 12.52 13.41
CA ILE A 924 0.11 13.01 12.02
C ILE A 924 1.35 13.89 11.74
N GLY A 925 2.32 13.89 12.67
CA GLY A 925 3.63 14.54 12.48
C GLY A 925 3.63 16.06 12.68
N ILE A 926 2.68 16.59 13.46
CA ILE A 926 2.59 17.99 13.89
C ILE A 926 2.95 18.05 15.38
N GLU A 927 4.17 18.53 15.68
CA GLU A 927 4.65 18.70 17.05
C GLU A 927 4.10 20.00 17.65
N VAL A 928 3.31 19.89 18.72
CA VAL A 928 2.72 21.03 19.43
C VAL A 928 2.74 20.80 20.94
N SER A 929 2.98 21.85 21.73
CA SER A 929 2.87 21.77 23.20
C SER A 929 1.43 21.97 23.66
N GLU A 930 1.09 21.50 24.87
CA GLU A 930 -0.22 21.78 25.47
C GLU A 930 -0.46 23.29 25.64
N GLU A 931 0.59 24.03 26.03
CA GLU A 931 0.58 25.48 26.15
C GLU A 931 0.22 26.14 24.81
N MET A 932 0.82 25.67 23.71
CA MET A 932 0.55 26.17 22.37
C MET A 932 -0.90 25.91 21.94
N LEU A 933 -1.44 24.72 22.19
CA LEU A 933 -2.85 24.41 21.88
C LEU A 933 -3.83 25.22 22.74
N VAL A 934 -3.48 25.51 23.99
CA VAL A 934 -4.26 26.40 24.85
C VAL A 934 -4.26 27.82 24.29
N GLU A 935 -3.10 28.33 23.88
CA GLU A 935 -3.00 29.66 23.25
C GLU A 935 -3.79 29.74 21.93
N TRP A 936 -3.66 28.72 21.07
CA TRP A 936 -4.41 28.64 19.81
C TRP A 936 -5.92 28.60 20.05
N TRP A 937 -6.36 27.81 21.03
CA TRP A 937 -7.76 27.79 21.44
C TRP A 937 -8.22 29.16 21.94
N GLN A 938 -7.44 29.83 22.78
CA GLN A 938 -7.80 31.15 23.31
C GLN A 938 -7.91 32.19 22.19
N ALA A 939 -6.99 32.20 21.24
CA ALA A 939 -7.05 33.09 20.08
C ALA A 939 -8.27 32.78 19.20
N TYR A 940 -8.49 31.50 18.88
CA TYR A 940 -9.65 31.01 18.12
C TYR A 940 -10.97 31.44 18.76
N TYR A 941 -11.12 31.15 20.05
CA TYR A 941 -12.31 31.44 20.83
C TYR A 941 -12.60 32.95 20.89
N LYS A 942 -11.59 33.78 21.20
CA LYS A 942 -11.75 35.24 21.26
C LYS A 942 -12.16 35.82 19.91
N ARG A 943 -11.55 35.34 18.81
CA ARG A 943 -11.89 35.74 17.44
C ARG A 943 -13.33 35.41 17.09
N LEU A 944 -13.82 34.21 17.41
CA LEU A 944 -15.24 33.88 17.22
C LEU A 944 -16.17 34.71 18.11
N LYS A 945 -15.78 35.00 19.36
CA LYS A 945 -16.55 35.88 20.24
C LYS A 945 -16.68 37.30 19.71
N SER A 946 -15.69 37.80 18.96
CA SER A 946 -15.76 39.13 18.35
C SER A 946 -16.93 39.26 17.36
N LEU A 947 -17.41 38.17 16.76
CA LEU A 947 -18.59 38.18 15.88
C LEU A 947 -19.87 38.54 16.62
N LEU A 948 -19.98 38.25 17.92
CA LEU A 948 -21.16 38.61 18.73
C LEU A 948 -21.23 40.11 19.00
N THR A 949 -20.07 40.74 19.14
CA THR A 949 -19.93 42.16 19.45
C THR A 949 -19.67 43.01 18.22
N TYR A 950 -19.50 42.37 17.04
CA TYR A 950 -19.28 43.08 15.79
C TYR A 950 -20.49 43.93 15.46
N GLN A 951 -20.25 45.22 15.27
CA GLN A 951 -21.25 46.17 14.80
C GLN A 951 -20.80 46.71 13.45
N GLN A 952 -21.68 46.59 12.48
CA GLN A 952 -21.46 47.12 11.16
C GLN A 952 -21.28 48.64 11.19
N SER A 953 -20.36 49.16 10.37
CA SER A 953 -20.21 50.59 10.11
C SER A 953 -21.52 51.22 9.62
N ALA A 954 -21.83 52.41 10.11
CA ALA A 954 -22.98 53.19 9.64
C ALA A 954 -22.82 53.72 8.19
N GLU A 955 -21.60 53.71 7.66
CA GLU A 955 -21.30 54.14 6.29
C GLU A 955 -21.48 52.99 5.28
N LEU A 956 -22.16 53.28 4.17
CA LEU A 956 -22.45 52.28 3.14
C LEU A 956 -21.20 51.94 2.33
N VAL A 957 -20.75 50.68 2.42
CA VAL A 957 -19.61 50.16 1.66
C VAL A 957 -20.02 49.87 0.21
N ASN A 958 -19.59 50.73 -0.72
CA ASN A 958 -19.89 50.60 -2.14
C ASN A 958 -18.83 49.75 -2.89
N ALA A 959 -18.74 48.46 -2.56
CA ALA A 959 -17.86 47.48 -3.22
C ALA A 959 -18.67 46.36 -3.90
N ASP A 960 -18.02 45.56 -4.76
CA ASP A 960 -18.63 44.34 -5.30
C ASP A 960 -18.46 43.21 -4.26
N ILE A 961 -19.53 42.96 -3.51
CA ILE A 961 -19.58 42.00 -2.41
C ILE A 961 -20.60 40.92 -2.76
N HIS A 962 -20.14 39.67 -2.76
CA HIS A 962 -20.98 38.51 -3.03
C HIS A 962 -20.89 37.50 -1.88
N LEU A 963 -22.04 37.15 -1.31
CA LEU A 963 -22.20 36.18 -0.23
C LEU A 963 -22.78 34.88 -0.79
N PHE A 964 -22.00 33.80 -0.74
CA PHE A 964 -22.52 32.45 -0.91
C PHE A 964 -23.00 31.94 0.45
N LYS A 965 -24.30 31.70 0.59
CA LYS A 965 -24.91 31.21 1.84
C LYS A 965 -25.16 29.70 1.75
N ALA A 966 -24.83 28.98 2.81
CA ALA A 966 -25.07 27.55 2.94
C ALA A 966 -26.58 27.29 3.17
N ALA A 967 -27.23 26.60 2.25
CA ALA A 967 -28.68 26.37 2.29
C ALA A 967 -29.10 25.29 3.30
N LEU A 968 -28.21 24.35 3.64
CA LEU A 968 -28.49 23.30 4.63
C LEU A 968 -28.30 23.79 6.07
N HIS A 969 -27.72 24.99 6.24
CA HIS A 969 -27.68 25.70 7.51
C HIS A 969 -29.04 26.38 7.72
N SER A 970 -29.96 25.66 8.35
CA SER A 970 -31.40 25.96 8.35
C SER A 970 -31.88 26.87 9.48
N HIS A 971 -30.99 27.32 10.36
CA HIS A 971 -31.36 28.03 11.59
C HIS A 971 -30.37 29.18 11.85
N GLY A 972 -30.88 30.41 11.85
CA GLY A 972 -30.16 31.68 11.72
C GLY A 972 -30.97 32.63 10.83
N ARG A 973 -30.68 33.93 10.80
CA ARG A 973 -31.43 34.83 9.92
C ARG A 973 -31.11 34.54 8.45
N ASP A 974 -32.08 34.79 7.58
CA ASP A 974 -31.92 34.45 6.16
C ASP A 974 -30.77 35.20 5.47
N ASP A 975 -30.43 36.35 6.01
CA ASP A 975 -29.41 37.29 5.53
C ASP A 975 -28.12 37.25 6.34
N LEU A 976 -28.01 36.37 7.34
CA LEU A 976 -26.84 36.25 8.23
C LEU A 976 -26.44 37.58 8.92
N GLY A 977 -27.40 38.51 9.09
CA GLY A 977 -27.19 39.83 9.72
C GLY A 977 -26.88 40.97 8.75
N TRP A 978 -26.84 40.72 7.44
CA TRP A 978 -26.38 41.71 6.46
C TRP A 978 -27.44 42.69 5.92
N ASN A 979 -28.75 42.45 6.09
CA ASN A 979 -29.79 43.35 5.55
C ASN A 979 -30.18 44.51 6.50
N ASP A 980 -29.63 44.59 7.71
CA ASP A 980 -30.07 45.57 8.72
C ASP A 980 -29.75 47.03 8.37
N ASN A 981 -28.70 47.29 7.58
CA ASN A 981 -28.26 48.67 7.25
C ASN A 981 -28.24 48.98 5.74
N ASN A 982 -29.13 48.38 4.93
CA ASN A 982 -29.24 48.66 3.49
C ASN A 982 -27.99 48.37 2.65
N ASN A 983 -27.12 47.48 3.12
CA ASN A 983 -25.98 47.01 2.37
C ASN A 983 -26.40 46.35 1.05
N ARG A 984 -25.69 46.66 -0.04
CA ARG A 984 -25.93 46.04 -1.35
C ARG A 984 -25.11 44.76 -1.52
N ILE A 985 -25.20 43.84 -0.56
CA ILE A 985 -24.56 42.53 -0.66
C ILE A 985 -25.43 41.63 -1.54
N LYS A 986 -24.88 41.17 -2.65
CA LYS A 986 -25.52 40.13 -3.46
C LYS A 986 -25.34 38.82 -2.74
N TRP A 987 -26.37 38.00 -2.66
CA TRP A 987 -26.24 36.68 -2.06
C TRP A 987 -26.84 35.58 -2.94
N THR A 988 -26.27 34.39 -2.83
CA THR A 988 -26.68 33.20 -3.58
C THR A 988 -26.66 32.01 -2.63
N LEU A 989 -27.72 31.21 -2.66
CA LEU A 989 -27.79 29.97 -1.89
C LEU A 989 -27.00 28.87 -2.61
N ILE A 990 -26.19 28.14 -1.85
CA ILE A 990 -25.47 26.94 -2.28
C ILE A 990 -25.98 25.76 -1.45
N GLN A 991 -26.24 24.61 -2.06
CA GLN A 991 -26.74 23.41 -1.37
C GLN A 991 -25.62 22.68 -0.60
N ALA A 992 -25.08 23.38 0.40
CA ALA A 992 -24.07 22.92 1.32
C ALA A 992 -24.46 23.24 2.77
N ASP A 993 -23.81 22.57 3.72
CA ASP A 993 -23.73 23.05 5.10
C ASP A 993 -22.54 24.03 5.27
N HIS A 994 -22.36 24.57 6.48
CA HIS A 994 -21.34 25.58 6.76
C HIS A 994 -19.91 25.13 6.43
N GLN A 995 -19.56 23.85 6.60
CA GLN A 995 -18.23 23.32 6.28
C GLN A 995 -18.12 22.88 4.81
N GLY A 996 -19.20 22.33 4.26
CA GLY A 996 -19.27 21.84 2.90
C GLY A 996 -19.12 22.95 1.88
N ILE A 997 -19.52 24.19 2.21
CA ILE A 997 -19.46 25.31 1.26
C ILE A 997 -18.04 25.61 0.76
N VAL A 998 -17.00 25.34 1.55
CA VAL A 998 -15.59 25.51 1.15
C VAL A 998 -14.97 24.29 0.45
N LYS A 999 -15.69 23.17 0.39
CA LYS A 999 -15.24 21.89 -0.19
C LYS A 999 -16.05 21.48 -1.44
N GLN A 1000 -17.22 22.07 -1.65
CA GLN A 1000 -18.12 21.63 -2.71
C GLN A 1000 -17.77 22.21 -4.10
N PRO A 1001 -17.80 21.38 -5.15
CA PRO A 1001 -17.56 21.82 -6.53
C PRO A 1001 -18.49 22.93 -7.02
N GLU A 1002 -19.75 22.97 -6.58
CA GLU A 1002 -20.72 24.02 -6.96
C GLU A 1002 -20.21 25.40 -6.55
N THR A 1003 -19.76 25.57 -5.31
CA THR A 1003 -19.18 26.84 -4.84
C THR A 1003 -18.03 27.29 -5.74
N PHE A 1004 -17.13 26.37 -6.09
CA PHE A 1004 -15.95 26.69 -6.91
C PHE A 1004 -16.35 27.14 -8.32
N GLN A 1005 -17.37 26.49 -8.89
CA GLN A 1005 -17.92 26.89 -10.18
C GLN A 1005 -18.56 28.29 -10.11
N ARG A 1006 -19.37 28.58 -9.09
CA ARG A 1006 -20.00 29.90 -8.94
C ARG A 1006 -18.97 31.02 -8.74
N ILE A 1007 -17.89 30.74 -8.02
CA ILE A 1007 -16.78 31.68 -7.89
C ILE A 1007 -16.14 31.92 -9.26
N ARG A 1008 -15.88 30.87 -10.06
CA ARG A 1008 -15.37 31.07 -11.44
C ARG A 1008 -16.30 31.90 -12.32
N GLU A 1009 -17.61 31.66 -12.23
CA GLU A 1009 -18.63 32.44 -12.95
C GLU A 1009 -18.66 33.91 -12.51
N LEU A 1010 -18.40 34.20 -11.23
CA LEU A 1010 -18.31 35.56 -10.70
C LEU A 1010 -16.99 36.26 -11.09
N LEU A 1011 -15.91 35.50 -11.23
CA LEU A 1011 -14.58 36.00 -11.57
C LEU A 1011 -14.39 36.24 -13.06
N ALA A 1012 -15.09 35.49 -13.91
CA ALA A 1012 -15.16 35.65 -15.37
C ALA A 1012 -16.02 36.85 -15.75
#